data_AF-A0A8C6UTX6-F1
#
_entry.id   AF-A0A8C6UTX6-F1
#
_cell.length_a   1.000
_cell.length_b   1.000
_cell.length_c   1.000
_cell.angle_alpha   90.00
_cell.angle_beta   90.00
_cell.angle_gamma   90.00
#
_symmetry.space_group_name_H-M   'P 1'
#
loop_
_entity.id
_entity.type
_entity.pdbx_description
1 polymer ?
#
loop_
_entity_poly.entity_id
_entity_poly.type
_entity_poly.pdbx_seq_one_letter_code
_entity_poly.pdbx_strand_id
1 'polypeptide(L)'
;MAEGGAADLDTQRGEITTLLKTQLRKGDTWYLVDSHWFKQWKKYVGFDSWDKYQMGDQNVYPGPVDNSGLLRDGDVLAIKEHLIDELDYILVPTEGWNKLVSWYGLTEGQKPIERKVVEQGMFVKHCKVEVYLTELKLCEDSNMDNVITRRFSKADTIDMIEKEMRNLFSIPDERETRLWNRYMSNTFEPLNKPDSTIQDVLVIEQKNDDGTWPRGSTAPNVKNSSYSLPSYHPYSNNYDYSEQTRQSERSGLCGLSNLGNTCFMNSAVQCLSNIQPLTDYFLRDKYVDELNEDNPLGMKGEIARSYADLTKQLWSGKYSYVTPRPFKTQVGRFAPQFSGYQQQDSHELLAFLLDGLHEDLNRIRKKPYIQLKDANGRPDKVVAEEAWENHIKRNDSIIVDIFHGLFKSTLVCPICSKVSVTFDPFCYLTLPLPMKKERTVEVYLVRLDPLAKPTQYKLTVPKVGYISDLCTSLSTMSGMIVTDIYNHRFHRIFATNENLSSIMERDDIYIAVNRVEDTDHVVIPVHLREKYKQSGYNHTSTPLFGQPFLIAVPRTLCEDKLYNMLFLRLCQSEDSVVGDNELENGVVGQPSSTKAQQTTAQNQKRLFTFQFNNMGKTDFTLIKDDTRQIRFDEGHLRLSARKHGIQATEKAFFKLKDCIELFTTKEKLGADDPWYCPDCKQHQQATKKLDLWSLPPVLVVHLKRFSYSRYMRDKLDSLVDFPLKDLDMSEFLINPNAGSCVYDLIAVSNHYGGMGEATVNTAYAKNKDDGKWYNYDDSSVSSASEDQIVSKAGYVLFYQRQDTVKGTGYFALDREEEEEEEGRRVKTRKRKKPTMKINRSIRTSPPQLLKGRYPPLLQAKVTKKT
;
A
#
# COMPACT_ATOMS: atom_id res chain seq x y z
N MET A 1 43.73 38.78 0.76
CA MET A 1 44.45 37.51 0.93
C MET A 1 43.54 36.52 1.64
N ALA A 2 43.08 35.52 0.89
CA ALA A 2 42.86 34.15 1.34
C ALA A 2 42.73 33.33 0.06
N GLU A 3 43.87 32.83 -0.42
CA GLU A 3 43.93 31.80 -1.46
C GLU A 3 43.27 30.54 -0.90
N GLY A 4 42.24 30.03 -1.57
CA GLY A 4 41.59 28.78 -1.23
C GLY A 4 41.15 28.10 -2.51
N GLY A 5 42.09 27.44 -3.20
CA GLY A 5 41.74 26.54 -4.29
C GLY A 5 40.78 25.46 -3.77
N ALA A 6 39.83 25.02 -4.61
CA ALA A 6 38.93 23.92 -4.26
C ALA A 6 39.76 22.72 -3.76
N ALA A 7 39.29 22.06 -2.69
CA ALA A 7 39.92 20.85 -2.18
C ALA A 7 40.07 19.81 -3.30
N ASP A 8 41.04 18.91 -3.21
CA ASP A 8 41.17 17.83 -4.18
C ASP A 8 39.89 16.97 -4.21
N LEU A 9 39.61 16.32 -5.35
CA LEU A 9 38.34 15.64 -5.60
C LEU A 9 38.10 14.47 -4.62
N ASP A 10 39.15 13.82 -4.13
CA ASP A 10 39.03 12.75 -3.13
C ASP A 10 38.63 13.32 -1.76
N THR A 11 39.18 14.47 -1.38
CA THR A 11 38.77 15.23 -0.18
C THR A 11 37.34 15.69 -0.30
N GLN A 12 36.93 16.26 -1.44
CA GLN A 12 35.53 16.68 -1.66
C GLN A 12 34.56 15.50 -1.50
N ARG A 13 34.87 14.35 -2.11
CA ARG A 13 34.08 13.13 -1.98
C ARG A 13 34.01 12.67 -0.53
N GLY A 14 35.15 12.58 0.15
CA GLY A 14 35.25 12.06 1.53
C GLY A 14 34.50 12.92 2.54
N GLU A 15 34.65 14.24 2.44
CA GLU A 15 33.99 15.19 3.35
C GLU A 15 32.47 15.18 3.16
N ILE A 16 31.97 15.29 1.92
CA ILE A 16 30.53 15.27 1.66
C ILE A 16 29.92 13.90 1.99
N THR A 17 30.60 12.79 1.71
CA THR A 17 30.14 11.42 2.10
C THR A 17 29.95 11.29 3.61
N THR A 18 30.85 11.90 4.39
CA THR A 18 30.77 11.88 5.85
C THR A 18 29.62 12.76 6.33
N LEU A 19 29.47 13.95 5.74
CA LEU A 19 28.43 14.91 6.11
C LEU A 19 27.02 14.41 5.75
N LEU A 20 26.83 13.68 4.65
CA LEU A 20 25.54 13.07 4.30
C LEU A 20 25.08 11.98 5.29
N LYS A 21 26.00 11.42 6.10
CA LYS A 21 25.66 10.45 7.16
C LYS A 21 25.29 11.12 8.49
N THR A 22 25.27 12.45 8.55
CA THR A 22 24.94 13.21 9.77
C THR A 22 23.49 12.94 10.17
N GLN A 23 23.27 12.58 11.44
CA GLN A 23 21.92 12.39 11.98
C GLN A 23 21.20 13.73 12.14
N LEU A 24 19.91 13.77 11.80
CA LEU A 24 19.05 14.94 11.93
C LEU A 24 18.81 15.31 13.40
N ARG A 25 19.04 16.58 13.77
CA ARG A 25 18.69 17.11 15.10
C ARG A 25 17.70 18.28 14.99
N LYS A 26 16.78 18.38 15.94
CA LYS A 26 15.78 19.44 15.98
C LYS A 26 16.43 20.83 15.92
N GLY A 27 15.92 21.69 15.04
CA GLY A 27 16.39 23.06 14.88
C GLY A 27 17.56 23.23 13.91
N ASP A 28 18.19 22.13 13.48
CA ASP A 28 19.20 22.15 12.43
C ASP A 28 18.61 22.71 11.13
N THR A 29 19.45 23.40 10.36
CA THR A 29 19.14 23.83 9.00
C THR A 29 19.75 22.84 8.01
N TRP A 30 18.95 22.44 7.03
CA TRP A 30 19.36 21.60 5.91
C TRP A 30 18.99 22.29 4.61
N TYR A 31 19.73 22.01 3.54
CA TYR A 31 19.60 22.69 2.26
C TYR A 31 19.15 21.69 1.19
N LEU A 32 18.23 22.13 0.34
CA LEU A 32 17.87 21.39 -0.86
C LEU A 32 18.84 21.73 -1.99
N VAL A 33 19.39 20.69 -2.60
CA VAL A 33 20.21 20.76 -3.80
C VAL A 33 19.51 20.02 -4.92
N ASP A 34 19.42 20.61 -6.10
CA ASP A 34 18.86 19.95 -7.28
C ASP A 34 19.58 18.62 -7.56
N SER A 35 18.81 17.55 -7.76
CA SER A 35 19.38 16.21 -7.90
C SER A 35 20.13 16.03 -9.21
N HIS A 36 19.79 16.75 -10.27
CA HIS A 36 20.50 16.68 -11.54
C HIS A 36 21.90 17.28 -11.38
N TRP A 37 21.99 18.45 -10.76
CA TRP A 37 23.26 19.08 -10.41
C TRP A 37 24.09 18.17 -9.49
N PHE A 38 23.47 17.62 -8.44
CA PHE A 38 24.18 16.75 -7.48
C PHE A 38 24.66 15.44 -8.12
N LYS A 39 23.88 14.82 -9.01
CA LYS A 39 24.27 13.63 -9.78
C LYS A 39 25.44 13.94 -10.73
N GLN A 40 25.47 15.14 -11.31
CA GLN A 40 26.60 15.58 -12.13
C GLN A 40 27.86 15.81 -11.30
N TRP A 41 27.75 16.42 -10.11
CA TRP A 41 28.86 16.54 -9.16
C TRP A 41 29.40 15.17 -8.73
N LYS A 42 28.53 14.20 -8.46
CA LYS A 42 28.94 12.82 -8.12
C LYS A 42 29.79 12.16 -9.20
N LYS A 43 29.43 12.37 -10.48
CA LYS A 43 30.24 11.90 -11.63
C LYS A 43 31.59 12.59 -11.69
N TYR A 44 31.63 13.91 -11.46
CA TYR A 44 32.85 14.70 -11.49
C TYR A 44 33.85 14.32 -10.39
N VAL A 45 33.39 14.02 -9.17
CA VAL A 45 34.27 13.62 -8.05
C VAL A 45 34.51 12.10 -7.96
N GLY A 46 33.91 11.30 -8.86
CA GLY A 46 33.98 9.84 -8.79
C GLY A 46 33.40 9.29 -7.49
N PHE A 47 32.20 9.76 -7.12
CA PHE A 47 31.54 9.46 -5.84
C PHE A 47 31.15 7.98 -5.74
N ASP A 48 30.55 7.43 -6.80
CA ASP A 48 30.17 6.03 -6.89
C ASP A 48 31.30 5.20 -7.55
N SER A 49 31.43 3.91 -7.20
CA SER A 49 32.57 3.06 -7.57
C SER A 49 32.79 2.88 -9.08
N TRP A 50 31.78 3.15 -9.89
CA TRP A 50 31.75 3.09 -11.35
C TRP A 50 31.96 4.45 -12.04
N ASP A 51 31.91 5.56 -11.30
CA ASP A 51 32.14 6.93 -11.81
C ASP A 51 33.63 7.34 -11.84
N LYS A 52 34.53 6.45 -11.39
CA LYS A 52 35.98 6.73 -11.35
C LYS A 52 36.61 7.03 -12.72
N TYR A 53 35.98 6.61 -13.82
CA TYR A 53 36.50 6.79 -15.17
C TYR A 53 36.31 8.22 -15.72
N GLN A 54 35.41 9.02 -15.13
CA GLN A 54 35.09 10.40 -15.55
C GLN A 54 35.53 11.45 -14.51
N MET A 55 36.25 11.02 -13.48
CA MET A 55 36.71 11.86 -12.38
C MET A 55 37.60 13.00 -12.89
N GLY A 56 37.21 14.25 -12.59
CA GLY A 56 37.94 15.46 -13.01
C GLY A 56 37.78 15.84 -14.49
N ASP A 57 36.93 15.18 -15.27
CA ASP A 57 36.66 15.58 -16.67
C ASP A 57 35.84 16.88 -16.72
N GLN A 58 36.32 17.86 -17.48
CA GLN A 58 35.63 19.14 -17.66
C GLN A 58 34.23 19.00 -18.29
N ASN A 59 33.99 17.94 -19.06
CA ASN A 59 32.67 17.70 -19.67
C ASN A 59 31.58 17.33 -18.65
N VAL A 60 31.98 16.89 -17.45
CA VAL A 60 31.05 16.56 -16.36
C VAL A 60 31.19 17.54 -15.19
N TYR A 61 31.97 18.61 -15.35
CA TYR A 61 32.06 19.67 -14.36
C TYR A 61 30.65 20.22 -14.06
N PRO A 62 30.21 20.23 -12.79
CA PRO A 62 28.83 20.55 -12.45
C PRO A 62 28.51 22.05 -12.58
N GLY A 63 29.51 22.93 -12.65
CA GLY A 63 29.30 24.38 -12.61
C GLY A 63 28.76 24.85 -11.25
N PRO A 64 28.35 26.12 -11.12
CA PRO A 64 27.69 26.64 -9.92
C PRO A 64 26.45 25.84 -9.57
N VAL A 65 26.15 25.70 -8.28
CA VAL A 65 24.94 25.03 -7.81
C VAL A 65 23.73 25.69 -8.46
N ASP A 66 22.94 24.91 -9.19
CA ASP A 66 21.73 25.38 -9.87
C ASP A 66 20.49 24.67 -9.32
N ASN A 67 19.67 25.41 -8.58
CA ASN A 67 18.42 24.95 -8.00
C ASN A 67 17.18 25.35 -8.83
N SER A 68 17.36 25.84 -10.07
CA SER A 68 16.26 26.30 -10.94
C SER A 68 15.21 25.21 -11.18
N GLY A 69 15.62 23.94 -11.25
CA GLY A 69 14.75 22.77 -11.39
C GLY A 69 13.72 22.63 -10.26
N LEU A 70 14.04 23.15 -9.07
CA LEU A 70 13.21 23.05 -7.86
C LEU A 70 12.28 24.24 -7.66
N LEU A 71 12.51 25.38 -8.31
CA LEU A 71 11.81 26.65 -8.08
C LEU A 71 10.62 26.86 -9.04
N ARG A 72 9.59 27.59 -8.60
CA ARG A 72 8.48 28.02 -9.47
C ARG A 72 8.86 29.26 -10.29
N ASP A 73 8.27 29.41 -11.47
CA ASP A 73 8.49 30.57 -12.33
C ASP A 73 8.05 31.87 -11.62
N GLY A 74 9.00 32.78 -11.38
CA GLY A 74 8.75 34.12 -10.85
C GLY A 74 8.88 34.30 -9.32
N ASP A 75 9.11 33.25 -8.54
CA ASP A 75 9.35 33.34 -7.09
C ASP A 75 10.58 32.51 -6.68
N VAL A 76 11.65 33.22 -6.29
CA VAL A 76 12.98 32.65 -6.01
C VAL A 76 13.00 31.79 -4.72
N LEU A 77 11.93 31.79 -3.92
CA LEU A 77 11.84 31.04 -2.67
C LEU A 77 10.74 29.95 -2.69
N ALA A 78 9.81 30.01 -3.65
CA ALA A 78 8.74 29.02 -3.77
C ALA A 78 9.20 27.79 -4.56
N ILE A 79 9.25 26.64 -3.88
CA ILE A 79 9.55 25.36 -4.53
C ILE A 79 8.33 24.78 -5.25
N LYS A 80 8.57 23.98 -6.29
CA LYS A 80 7.52 23.21 -6.98
C LYS A 80 6.84 22.24 -6.00
N GLU A 81 5.56 22.02 -6.23
CA GLU A 81 4.79 21.02 -5.49
C GLU A 81 5.23 19.60 -5.88
N HIS A 82 5.06 18.65 -4.96
CA HIS A 82 5.29 17.22 -5.18
C HIS A 82 6.73 16.79 -5.55
N LEU A 83 7.74 17.56 -5.13
CA LEU A 83 9.14 17.15 -5.26
C LEU A 83 9.42 15.94 -4.36
N ILE A 84 10.14 14.98 -4.94
CA ILE A 84 10.46 13.69 -4.32
C ILE A 84 11.94 13.70 -3.93
N ASP A 85 12.22 13.30 -2.68
CA ASP A 85 13.58 13.14 -2.15
C ASP A 85 14.37 12.12 -2.98
N GLU A 86 15.66 12.39 -3.20
CA GLU A 86 16.60 11.67 -4.08
C GLU A 86 16.28 11.63 -5.59
N LEU A 87 15.03 11.90 -5.98
CA LEU A 87 14.61 11.97 -7.37
C LEU A 87 14.76 13.38 -7.93
N ASP A 88 14.24 14.38 -7.22
CA ASP A 88 14.21 15.79 -7.64
C ASP A 88 15.25 16.61 -6.89
N TYR A 89 15.41 16.41 -5.58
CA TYR A 89 16.39 17.11 -4.74
C TYR A 89 17.17 16.15 -3.82
N ILE A 90 18.28 16.64 -3.28
CA ILE A 90 19.09 15.99 -2.25
C ILE A 90 19.18 16.92 -1.04
N LEU A 91 19.02 16.35 0.15
CA LEU A 91 19.18 17.08 1.41
C LEU A 91 20.64 17.06 1.86
N VAL A 92 21.19 18.26 2.07
CA VAL A 92 22.59 18.44 2.51
C VAL A 92 22.61 19.26 3.80
N PRO A 93 23.36 18.86 4.84
CA PRO A 93 23.48 19.65 6.07
C PRO A 93 24.23 20.95 5.81
N THR A 94 24.07 21.95 6.68
CA THR A 94 24.69 23.28 6.57
C THR A 94 26.18 23.24 6.21
N GLU A 95 26.96 22.38 6.87
CA GLU A 95 28.40 22.27 6.59
C GLU A 95 28.68 21.74 5.18
N GLY A 96 27.87 20.80 4.69
CA GLY A 96 27.99 20.27 3.33
C GLY A 96 27.61 21.30 2.28
N TRP A 97 26.54 22.06 2.52
CA TRP A 97 26.10 23.15 1.66
C TRP A 97 27.18 24.23 1.53
N ASN A 98 27.73 24.69 2.66
CA ASN A 98 28.78 25.71 2.67
C ASN A 98 30.02 25.27 1.88
N LYS A 99 30.39 23.99 1.97
CA LYS A 99 31.50 23.41 1.18
C LYS A 99 31.19 23.39 -0.31
N LEU A 100 30.02 22.90 -0.72
CA LEU A 100 29.61 22.87 -2.13
C LEU A 100 29.60 24.27 -2.75
N VAL A 101 29.02 25.25 -2.05
CA VAL A 101 29.00 26.65 -2.51
C VAL A 101 30.40 27.27 -2.50
N SER A 102 31.25 26.94 -1.53
CA SER A 102 32.65 27.41 -1.51
C SER A 102 33.47 26.85 -2.68
N TRP A 103 33.18 25.63 -3.13
CA TRP A 103 33.94 24.98 -4.21
C TRP A 103 33.42 25.35 -5.60
N TYR A 104 32.10 25.44 -5.77
CA TYR A 104 31.46 25.57 -7.08
C TYR A 104 30.72 26.89 -7.28
N GLY A 105 30.42 27.63 -6.22
CA GLY A 105 29.56 28.82 -6.25
C GLY A 105 28.07 28.48 -6.33
N LEU A 106 27.23 29.51 -6.28
CA LEU A 106 25.78 29.42 -6.47
C LEU A 106 25.43 30.21 -7.74
N THR A 107 24.49 29.71 -8.54
CA THR A 107 24.03 30.38 -9.76
C THR A 107 23.57 31.81 -9.47
N GLU A 108 23.95 32.76 -10.33
CA GLU A 108 23.70 34.19 -10.14
C GLU A 108 22.19 34.49 -10.01
N GLY A 109 21.81 35.22 -8.96
CA GLY A 109 20.41 35.55 -8.67
C GLY A 109 19.62 34.50 -7.86
N GLN A 110 20.18 33.31 -7.62
CA GLN A 110 19.54 32.31 -6.75
C GLN A 110 19.90 32.52 -5.27
N LYS A 111 18.99 32.08 -4.39
CA LYS A 111 19.21 32.01 -2.94
C LYS A 111 19.23 30.55 -2.48
N PRO A 112 19.97 30.22 -1.41
CA PRO A 112 19.92 28.89 -0.80
C PRO A 112 18.50 28.48 -0.41
N ILE A 113 18.11 27.24 -0.72
CA ILE A 113 16.81 26.68 -0.33
C ILE A 113 16.96 25.98 1.01
N GLU A 114 16.96 26.75 2.10
CA GLU A 114 17.10 26.23 3.45
C GLU A 114 15.78 25.74 4.06
N ARG A 115 15.84 24.68 4.86
CA ARG A 115 14.70 24.07 5.56
C ARG A 115 15.10 23.66 6.97
N LYS A 116 14.13 23.69 7.88
CA LYS A 116 14.34 23.36 9.28
C LYS A 116 14.04 21.89 9.56
N VAL A 117 14.83 21.31 10.44
CA VAL A 117 14.56 19.99 11.01
C VAL A 117 13.56 20.14 12.15
N VAL A 118 12.42 19.48 11.99
CA VAL A 118 11.34 19.44 12.98
C VAL A 118 11.26 18.05 13.63
N GLU A 119 10.81 18.00 14.89
CA GLU A 119 10.48 16.74 15.55
C GLU A 119 9.06 16.33 15.15
N GLN A 120 8.91 15.09 14.70
CA GLN A 120 7.63 14.49 14.36
C GLN A 120 7.41 13.22 15.19
N GLY A 121 6.18 13.01 15.68
CA GLY A 121 5.79 11.83 16.48
C GLY A 121 5.54 12.15 17.96
N MET A 122 4.45 11.59 18.51
CA MET A 122 4.01 11.85 19.89
C MET A 122 4.66 10.93 20.94
N PHE A 123 5.01 9.70 20.57
CA PHE A 123 5.56 8.68 21.49
C PHE A 123 7.00 8.28 21.14
N VAL A 124 7.36 8.30 19.85
CA VAL A 124 8.74 8.20 19.37
C VAL A 124 9.01 9.42 18.48
N LYS A 125 9.75 10.39 19.03
CA LYS A 125 10.15 11.59 18.30
C LYS A 125 11.22 11.22 17.29
N HIS A 126 10.93 11.41 16.01
CA HIS A 126 11.93 11.33 14.94
C HIS A 126 12.10 12.71 14.29
N CYS A 127 13.34 13.07 14.00
CA CYS A 127 13.66 14.32 13.33
C CYS A 127 13.48 14.16 11.81
N LYS A 128 12.82 15.13 11.16
CA LYS A 128 12.66 15.19 9.70
C LYS A 128 12.84 16.62 9.20
N VAL A 129 13.41 16.80 8.01
CA VAL A 129 13.46 18.11 7.34
C VAL A 129 12.06 18.48 6.84
N GLU A 130 11.53 19.61 7.28
CA GLU A 130 10.26 20.15 6.81
C GLU A 130 10.46 20.83 5.46
N VAL A 131 10.18 20.15 4.36
CA VAL A 131 10.39 20.68 2.99
C VAL A 131 9.27 21.62 2.54
N TYR A 132 8.04 21.34 2.96
CA TYR A 132 6.85 22.12 2.61
C TYR A 132 6.22 22.71 3.87
N LEU A 133 5.96 24.02 3.85
CA LEU A 133 5.13 24.68 4.84
C LEU A 133 3.65 24.34 4.58
N THR A 134 2.87 24.23 5.65
CA THR A 134 1.44 23.91 5.57
C THR A 134 0.68 25.17 5.18
N GLU A 135 -0.06 25.12 4.09
CA GLU A 135 -0.91 26.21 3.64
C GLU A 135 -2.29 26.11 4.32
N LEU A 136 -2.64 27.12 5.12
CA LEU A 136 -3.91 27.20 5.83
C LEU A 136 -4.73 28.36 5.28
N LYS A 137 -6.01 28.11 5.02
CA LYS A 137 -6.99 29.12 4.66
C LYS A 137 -7.61 29.67 5.94
N LEU A 138 -7.46 30.96 6.17
CA LEU A 138 -7.91 31.66 7.37
C LEU A 138 -9.13 32.50 7.02
N CYS A 139 -10.19 32.44 7.81
CA CYS A 139 -11.30 33.39 7.69
C CYS A 139 -11.88 33.78 9.06
N GLU A 140 -12.59 34.89 9.07
CA GLU A 140 -13.35 35.34 10.24
C GLU A 140 -14.76 34.72 10.22
N ASP A 141 -15.30 34.40 11.38
CA ASP A 141 -16.66 33.85 11.51
C ASP A 141 -17.74 34.77 10.90
N SER A 142 -17.58 36.08 11.08
CA SER A 142 -18.51 37.10 10.57
C SER A 142 -18.49 37.25 9.05
N ASN A 143 -17.41 36.81 8.39
CA ASN A 143 -17.21 36.90 6.95
C ASN A 143 -16.42 35.70 6.42
N MET A 144 -17.13 34.57 6.34
CA MET A 144 -16.56 33.28 5.96
C MET A 144 -16.13 33.19 4.48
N ASP A 145 -16.56 34.13 3.64
CA ASP A 145 -16.22 34.21 2.22
C ASP A 145 -14.88 34.92 1.99
N ASN A 146 -14.43 35.73 2.95
CA ASN A 146 -13.14 36.40 2.92
C ASN A 146 -12.03 35.46 3.43
N VAL A 147 -11.57 34.57 2.56
CA VAL A 147 -10.53 33.58 2.87
C VAL A 147 -9.15 34.13 2.53
N ILE A 148 -8.29 34.24 3.55
CA ILE A 148 -6.88 34.64 3.44
C ILE A 148 -6.02 33.39 3.59
N THR A 149 -5.21 33.08 2.58
CA THR A 149 -4.29 31.95 2.65
C THR A 149 -2.95 32.35 3.27
N ARG A 150 -2.49 31.59 4.26
CA ARG A 150 -1.18 31.78 4.92
C ARG A 150 -0.45 30.46 5.09
N ARG A 151 0.87 30.54 5.16
CA ARG A 151 1.76 29.37 5.29
C ARG A 151 2.32 29.32 6.70
N PHE A 152 2.18 28.17 7.35
CA PHE A 152 2.66 27.91 8.71
C PHE A 152 3.59 26.70 8.72
N SER A 153 4.59 26.72 9.60
CA SER A 153 5.38 25.53 9.92
C SER A 153 4.54 24.56 10.74
N LYS A 154 4.81 23.26 10.60
CA LYS A 154 4.28 22.21 11.50
C LYS A 154 4.74 22.36 12.94
N ALA A 155 5.75 23.21 13.20
CA ALA A 155 6.18 23.59 14.54
C ALA A 155 5.44 24.81 15.10
N ASP A 156 4.66 25.54 14.29
CA ASP A 156 3.91 26.69 14.74
C ASP A 156 2.77 26.24 15.67
N THR A 157 2.68 26.89 16.83
CA THR A 157 1.67 26.58 17.82
C THR A 157 0.34 27.23 17.46
N ILE A 158 -0.76 26.69 18.01
CA ILE A 158 -2.10 27.28 17.87
C ILE A 158 -2.10 28.75 18.34
N ASP A 159 -1.33 29.10 19.38
CA ASP A 159 -1.17 30.48 19.87
C ASP A 159 -0.52 31.42 18.83
N MET A 160 0.48 30.93 18.10
CA MET A 160 1.13 31.69 17.02
C MET A 160 0.18 31.92 15.85
N ILE A 161 -0.60 30.89 15.49
CA ILE A 161 -1.62 30.97 14.43
C ILE A 161 -2.74 31.94 14.85
N GLU A 162 -3.18 31.90 16.11
CA GLU A 162 -4.19 32.83 16.65
C GLU A 162 -3.71 34.28 16.58
N LYS A 163 -2.47 34.57 17.00
CA LYS A 163 -1.88 35.91 16.93
C LYS A 163 -1.79 36.43 15.49
N GLU A 164 -1.41 35.57 14.55
CA GLU A 164 -1.38 35.94 13.13
C GLU A 164 -2.79 36.22 12.61
N MET A 165 -3.79 35.39 12.96
CA MET A 165 -5.20 35.64 12.60
C MET A 165 -5.72 36.94 13.22
N ARG A 166 -5.40 37.26 14.47
CA ARG A 166 -5.77 38.53 15.12
C ARG A 166 -5.22 39.73 14.36
N ASN A 167 -3.97 39.66 13.93
CA ASN A 167 -3.35 40.71 13.12
C ASN A 167 -4.04 40.84 11.75
N LEU A 168 -4.27 39.72 11.04
CA LEU A 168 -4.88 39.71 9.71
C LEU A 168 -6.32 40.24 9.69
N PHE A 169 -7.10 39.95 10.72
CA PHE A 169 -8.49 40.39 10.83
C PHE A 169 -8.66 41.62 11.74
N SER A 170 -7.57 42.27 12.15
CA SER A 170 -7.59 43.48 13.00
C SER A 170 -8.41 43.31 14.30
N ILE A 171 -8.23 42.16 14.97
CA ILE A 171 -8.94 41.81 16.22
C ILE A 171 -8.11 42.31 17.42
N PRO A 172 -8.68 43.12 18.34
CA PRO A 172 -7.98 43.59 19.53
C PRO A 172 -7.55 42.46 20.48
N ASP A 173 -6.39 42.61 21.13
CA ASP A 173 -5.86 41.63 22.10
C ASP A 173 -6.80 41.41 23.31
N GLU A 174 -7.57 42.43 23.68
CA GLU A 174 -8.52 42.36 24.81
C GLU A 174 -9.80 41.57 24.47
N ARG A 175 -10.03 41.24 23.19
CA ARG A 175 -11.21 40.50 22.76
C ARG A 175 -10.97 38.99 22.87
N GLU A 176 -11.86 38.29 23.57
CA GLU A 176 -11.84 36.82 23.63
C GLU A 176 -12.14 36.24 22.23
N THR A 177 -11.31 35.31 21.77
CA THR A 177 -11.51 34.59 20.51
C THR A 177 -11.46 33.08 20.67
N ARG A 178 -12.04 32.37 19.72
CA ARG A 178 -11.95 30.91 19.58
C ARG A 178 -11.53 30.54 18.17
N LEU A 179 -10.67 29.53 18.06
CA LEU A 179 -10.28 28.96 16.79
C LEU A 179 -11.07 27.68 16.51
N TRP A 180 -11.51 27.54 15.27
CA TRP A 180 -12.28 26.41 14.77
C TRP A 180 -11.65 25.85 13.51
N ASN A 181 -11.64 24.53 13.38
CA ASN A 181 -11.31 23.83 12.15
C ASN A 181 -12.59 23.58 11.35
N ARG A 182 -12.61 23.98 10.07
CA ARG A 182 -13.79 23.86 9.18
C ARG A 182 -13.54 22.82 8.09
N TYR A 183 -14.29 21.72 8.14
CA TYR A 183 -14.13 20.60 7.19
C TYR A 183 -15.04 20.70 5.95
N MET A 184 -16.24 21.26 6.10
CA MET A 184 -17.27 21.46 5.07
C MET A 184 -18.08 22.72 5.40
N SER A 185 -19.06 23.11 4.56
CA SER A 185 -19.79 24.38 4.73
C SER A 185 -20.34 24.60 6.14
N ASN A 186 -20.74 23.53 6.86
CA ASN A 186 -21.44 23.60 8.14
C ASN A 186 -20.80 22.83 9.33
N THR A 187 -19.57 22.30 9.22
CA THR A 187 -18.94 21.51 10.31
C THR A 187 -17.70 22.19 10.89
N PHE A 188 -17.72 22.44 12.21
CA PHE A 188 -16.70 23.19 12.96
C PHE A 188 -16.22 22.38 14.16
N GLU A 189 -14.91 22.32 14.38
CA GLU A 189 -14.31 21.66 15.55
C GLU A 189 -13.40 22.64 16.32
N PRO A 190 -13.55 22.79 17.65
CA PRO A 190 -12.75 23.75 18.40
C PRO A 190 -11.28 23.30 18.52
N LEU A 191 -10.36 24.21 18.23
CA LEU A 191 -8.91 24.04 18.41
C LEU A 191 -8.49 24.42 19.84
N ASN A 192 -9.01 23.69 20.83
CA ASN A 192 -8.78 23.96 22.25
C ASN A 192 -7.88 22.94 22.96
N LYS A 193 -7.40 21.92 22.24
CA LYS A 193 -6.48 20.90 22.78
C LYS A 193 -5.11 21.02 22.09
N PRO A 194 -4.00 20.88 22.83
CA PRO A 194 -2.66 20.85 22.25
C PRO A 194 -2.43 19.69 21.26
N ASP A 195 -3.29 18.67 21.30
CA ASP A 195 -3.26 17.49 20.41
C ASP A 195 -4.23 17.59 19.21
N SER A 196 -4.88 18.74 18.97
CA SER A 196 -5.82 18.92 17.87
C SER A 196 -5.09 18.98 16.51
N THR A 197 -5.54 18.18 15.54
CA THR A 197 -4.99 18.21 14.18
C THR A 197 -5.46 19.45 13.43
N ILE A 198 -4.52 20.27 12.97
CA ILE A 198 -4.77 21.46 12.13
C ILE A 198 -5.06 20.98 10.69
N GLN A 199 -6.14 21.45 10.05
CA GLN A 199 -6.49 21.16 8.65
C GLN A 199 -6.79 22.44 7.84
N ASP A 200 -7.14 22.26 6.56
CA ASP A 200 -7.08 23.25 5.48
C ASP A 200 -7.80 24.59 5.70
N VAL A 201 -8.85 24.69 6.54
CA VAL A 201 -9.58 25.95 6.78
C VAL A 201 -9.76 26.24 8.28
N LEU A 202 -9.15 27.32 8.76
CA LEU A 202 -9.26 27.83 10.12
C LEU A 202 -10.19 29.04 10.19
N VAL A 203 -11.07 29.03 11.19
CA VAL A 203 -12.04 30.11 11.44
C VAL A 203 -11.78 30.70 12.81
N ILE A 204 -11.62 32.03 12.88
CA ILE A 204 -11.54 32.76 14.15
C ILE A 204 -12.91 33.37 14.48
N GLU A 205 -13.43 33.00 15.64
CA GLU A 205 -14.70 33.50 16.18
C GLU A 205 -14.40 34.52 17.28
N GLN A 206 -15.05 35.69 17.21
CA GLN A 206 -14.95 36.75 18.21
C GLN A 206 -16.15 36.69 19.16
N LYS A 207 -15.93 36.93 20.45
CA LYS A 207 -17.02 37.09 21.41
C LYS A 207 -17.75 38.43 21.20
N ASN A 208 -19.08 38.40 21.25
CA ASN A 208 -19.92 39.57 21.14
C ASN A 208 -19.81 40.46 22.39
N ASP A 209 -20.14 41.75 22.24
CA ASP A 209 -20.08 42.74 23.33
C ASP A 209 -21.11 42.46 24.44
N ASP A 210 -22.15 41.68 24.15
CA ASP A 210 -23.14 41.18 25.11
C ASP A 210 -22.67 39.94 25.90
N GLY A 211 -21.43 39.50 25.67
CA GLY A 211 -20.82 38.34 26.33
C GLY A 211 -21.21 36.99 25.74
N THR A 212 -22.03 36.94 24.68
CA THR A 212 -22.45 35.71 24.00
C THR A 212 -21.48 35.30 22.89
N TRP A 213 -21.47 34.02 22.54
CA TRP A 213 -20.72 33.49 21.39
C TRP A 213 -21.67 33.33 20.20
N PRO A 214 -21.29 33.79 18.99
CA PRO A 214 -22.10 33.62 17.78
C PRO A 214 -22.58 32.18 17.54
N ARG A 215 -21.76 31.17 17.84
CA ARG A 215 -22.07 29.74 17.69
C ARG A 215 -22.69 29.07 18.93
N GLY A 216 -23.01 29.84 19.97
CA GLY A 216 -23.61 29.35 21.22
C GLY A 216 -22.61 28.69 22.19
N SER A 217 -23.00 28.61 23.46
CA SER A 217 -22.15 28.10 24.56
C SER A 217 -22.00 26.57 24.55
N THR A 218 -21.07 26.05 23.75
CA THR A 218 -20.52 24.70 23.94
C THR A 218 -18.99 24.74 23.97
N ALA A 219 -18.43 25.38 25.01
CA ALA A 219 -17.07 25.09 25.48
C ALA A 219 -17.04 25.17 27.02
N PRO A 220 -16.41 24.22 27.73
CA PRO A 220 -16.38 24.20 29.19
C PRO A 220 -15.40 25.23 29.75
N ASN A 221 -15.84 25.97 30.76
CA ASN A 221 -15.01 26.87 31.54
C ASN A 221 -13.92 26.10 32.32
N VAL A 222 -12.66 26.47 32.12
CA VAL A 222 -11.53 26.06 32.96
C VAL A 222 -11.35 27.08 34.08
N LYS A 223 -11.76 26.77 35.32
CA LYS A 223 -11.10 27.23 36.58
C LYS A 223 -11.38 26.25 37.74
N ASN A 224 -10.29 25.62 38.21
CA ASN A 224 -9.98 25.06 39.55
C ASN A 224 -10.94 24.14 40.35
N SER A 225 -10.39 22.94 40.61
CA SER A 225 -10.33 22.18 41.87
C SER A 225 -11.61 21.74 42.60
N SER A 226 -11.72 20.40 42.71
CA SER A 226 -12.03 19.60 43.90
C SER A 226 -13.17 18.58 43.71
N TYR A 227 -12.88 17.38 44.20
CA TYR A 227 -13.68 16.15 44.16
C TYR A 227 -15.18 16.34 44.34
N SER A 228 -15.98 15.80 43.40
CA SER A 228 -17.17 14.97 43.68
C SER A 228 -17.85 14.53 42.38
N LEU A 229 -18.12 13.22 42.26
CA LEU A 229 -19.03 12.65 41.26
C LEU A 229 -20.45 13.23 41.45
N PRO A 230 -21.20 13.45 40.37
CA PRO A 230 -22.59 12.98 40.40
C PRO A 230 -23.04 12.23 39.14
N SER A 231 -24.05 11.41 39.42
CA SER A 231 -24.76 10.37 38.68
C SER A 231 -25.16 10.63 37.22
N TYR A 232 -25.10 9.53 36.47
CA TYR A 232 -26.01 9.13 35.39
C TYR A 232 -27.40 9.78 35.44
N HIS A 233 -27.77 10.51 34.39
CA HIS A 233 -29.11 10.47 33.80
C HIS A 233 -28.98 10.65 32.26
N PRO A 234 -29.61 9.78 31.46
CA PRO A 234 -29.51 9.83 30.01
C PRO A 234 -30.48 10.86 29.44
N TYR A 235 -29.97 11.97 28.89
CA TYR A 235 -30.78 12.86 28.07
C TYR A 235 -30.90 12.30 26.65
N SER A 236 -32.08 11.74 26.39
CA SER A 236 -32.64 11.54 25.05
C SER A 236 -32.68 12.89 24.34
N ASN A 237 -31.98 13.04 23.22
CA ASN A 237 -32.16 14.15 22.29
C ASN A 237 -32.80 13.63 21.01
N ASN A 238 -34.11 13.82 20.97
CA ASN A 238 -34.99 13.61 19.84
C ASN A 238 -34.81 14.80 18.87
N TYR A 239 -34.19 14.57 17.72
CA TYR A 239 -34.35 15.46 16.56
C TYR A 239 -35.31 14.79 15.59
N ASP A 240 -36.53 15.29 15.64
CA ASP A 240 -37.67 14.92 14.82
C ASP A 240 -37.41 15.36 13.36
N TYR A 241 -37.03 14.40 12.51
CA TYR A 241 -37.12 14.54 11.06
C TYR A 241 -38.41 13.87 10.64
N SER A 242 -39.25 14.61 9.93
CA SER A 242 -40.55 14.18 9.41
C SER A 242 -40.57 12.69 9.03
N GLU A 243 -41.36 11.91 9.76
CA GLU A 243 -41.68 10.51 9.51
C GLU A 243 -42.33 10.35 8.13
N GLN A 244 -41.48 10.13 7.13
CA GLN A 244 -41.85 9.40 5.93
C GLN A 244 -41.38 7.97 6.13
N THR A 245 -42.33 7.10 6.47
CA THR A 245 -42.32 5.62 6.41
C THR A 245 -41.02 5.02 5.84
N ARG A 246 -39.96 4.96 6.67
CA ARG A 246 -38.75 4.20 6.34
C ARG A 246 -38.98 2.77 6.79
N GLN A 247 -38.95 1.85 5.84
CA GLN A 247 -38.83 0.43 6.13
C GLN A 247 -37.61 0.26 7.04
N SER A 248 -37.79 -0.40 8.20
CA SER A 248 -36.68 -0.78 9.07
C SER A 248 -35.64 -1.49 8.21
N GLU A 249 -34.45 -0.91 8.08
CA GLU A 249 -33.35 -1.58 7.41
C GLU A 249 -32.88 -2.73 8.30
N ARG A 250 -32.42 -3.82 7.67
CA ARG A 250 -32.05 -5.02 8.39
C ARG A 250 -30.72 -4.79 9.12
N SER A 251 -30.60 -5.37 10.31
CA SER A 251 -29.38 -5.30 11.12
C SER A 251 -28.17 -5.86 10.36
N GLY A 252 -27.04 -5.15 10.42
CA GLY A 252 -25.80 -5.53 9.73
C GLY A 252 -25.74 -5.17 8.24
N LEU A 253 -26.83 -4.70 7.63
CA LEU A 253 -26.84 -4.18 6.25
C LEU A 253 -26.62 -2.66 6.24
N CYS A 254 -25.46 -2.24 6.75
CA CYS A 254 -25.10 -0.85 6.91
C CYS A 254 -23.72 -0.57 6.29
N GLY A 255 -23.64 0.39 5.36
CA GLY A 255 -22.40 0.84 4.74
C GLY A 255 -21.57 1.77 5.61
N LEU A 256 -20.36 2.10 5.16
CA LEU A 256 -19.43 3.02 5.82
C LEU A 256 -18.98 4.11 4.83
N SER A 257 -19.27 5.37 5.12
CA SER A 257 -18.83 6.49 4.27
C SER A 257 -17.30 6.53 4.14
N ASN A 258 -16.80 6.74 2.93
CA ASN A 258 -15.38 7.01 2.69
C ASN A 258 -15.01 8.42 3.18
N LEU A 259 -14.02 8.51 4.06
CA LEU A 259 -13.46 9.74 4.62
C LEU A 259 -12.21 10.25 3.88
N GLY A 260 -12.00 9.77 2.64
CA GLY A 260 -10.83 10.06 1.80
C GLY A 260 -9.81 8.93 1.87
N ASN A 261 -9.74 8.09 0.83
CA ASN A 261 -8.85 6.92 0.76
C ASN A 261 -8.94 5.98 1.99
N THR A 262 -10.13 5.86 2.58
CA THR A 262 -10.38 5.01 3.78
C THR A 262 -11.14 3.72 3.48
N CYS A 263 -11.32 3.38 2.19
CA CYS A 263 -11.99 2.14 1.78
C CYS A 263 -11.29 0.88 2.34
N PHE A 264 -9.96 0.92 2.56
CA PHE A 264 -9.21 -0.16 3.23
C PHE A 264 -9.74 -0.43 4.65
N MET A 265 -10.08 0.64 5.38
CA MET A 265 -10.66 0.57 6.73
C MET A 265 -12.09 0.07 6.70
N ASN A 266 -12.88 0.58 5.76
CA ASN A 266 -14.27 0.15 5.60
C ASN A 266 -14.35 -1.35 5.30
N SER A 267 -13.53 -1.84 4.37
CA SER A 267 -13.46 -3.28 4.03
C SER A 267 -13.09 -4.15 5.24
N ALA A 268 -12.06 -3.77 6.00
CA ALA A 268 -11.64 -4.51 7.20
C ALA A 268 -12.74 -4.52 8.29
N VAL A 269 -13.36 -3.37 8.56
CA VAL A 269 -14.44 -3.25 9.56
C VAL A 269 -15.66 -4.05 9.14
N GLN A 270 -16.04 -4.05 7.86
CA GLN A 270 -17.18 -4.84 7.38
C GLN A 270 -16.95 -6.34 7.54
N CYS A 271 -15.72 -6.81 7.31
CA CYS A 271 -15.36 -8.20 7.56
C CYS A 271 -15.46 -8.54 9.05
N LEU A 272 -14.86 -7.74 9.93
CA LEU A 272 -14.91 -7.97 11.38
C LEU A 272 -16.34 -7.87 11.95
N SER A 273 -17.14 -6.94 11.46
CA SER A 273 -18.53 -6.71 11.86
C SER A 273 -19.44 -7.91 11.58
N ASN A 274 -19.11 -8.73 10.56
CA ASN A 274 -19.87 -9.94 10.23
C ASN A 274 -19.33 -11.20 10.91
N ILE A 275 -18.35 -11.08 11.81
CA ILE A 275 -17.89 -12.19 12.65
C ILE A 275 -18.82 -12.30 13.84
N GLN A 276 -19.76 -13.25 13.76
CA GLN A 276 -20.85 -13.37 14.72
C GLN A 276 -20.41 -13.43 16.19
N PRO A 277 -19.44 -14.27 16.61
CA PRO A 277 -19.04 -14.32 18.02
C PRO A 277 -18.49 -12.98 18.55
N LEU A 278 -17.78 -12.23 17.69
CA LEU A 278 -17.22 -10.92 18.04
C LEU A 278 -18.31 -9.86 18.13
N THR A 279 -19.21 -9.82 17.15
CA THR A 279 -20.31 -8.87 17.11
C THR A 279 -21.29 -9.08 18.25
N ASP A 280 -21.69 -10.33 18.53
CA ASP A 280 -22.60 -10.64 19.65
C ASP A 280 -21.97 -10.25 21.00
N TYR A 281 -20.64 -10.38 21.16
CA TYR A 281 -19.92 -9.93 22.36
C TYR A 281 -20.05 -8.40 22.59
N PHE A 282 -19.89 -7.59 21.53
CA PHE A 282 -20.03 -6.13 21.64
C PHE A 282 -21.49 -5.67 21.78
N LEU A 283 -22.43 -6.33 21.09
CA LEU A 283 -23.86 -6.00 21.17
C LEU A 283 -24.47 -6.32 22.55
N ARG A 284 -23.92 -7.29 23.27
CA ARG A 284 -24.33 -7.66 24.63
C ARG A 284 -23.58 -6.90 25.73
N ASP A 285 -22.80 -5.88 25.38
CA ASP A 285 -22.02 -5.06 26.31
C ASP A 285 -20.99 -5.83 27.17
N LYS A 286 -20.63 -7.07 26.80
CA LYS A 286 -19.68 -7.90 27.57
C LYS A 286 -18.27 -7.31 27.61
N TYR A 287 -17.91 -6.53 26.59
CA TYR A 287 -16.64 -5.82 26.54
C TYR A 287 -16.44 -4.84 27.70
N VAL A 288 -17.51 -4.28 28.26
CA VAL A 288 -17.43 -3.23 29.30
C VAL A 288 -16.69 -3.74 30.54
N ASP A 289 -16.98 -4.96 30.96
CA ASP A 289 -16.36 -5.58 32.15
C ASP A 289 -14.91 -6.04 31.89
N GLU A 290 -14.56 -6.28 30.63
CA GLU A 290 -13.24 -6.79 30.21
C GLU A 290 -12.26 -5.67 29.78
N LEU A 291 -12.70 -4.41 29.70
CA LEU A 291 -11.86 -3.28 29.33
C LEU A 291 -10.62 -3.17 30.23
N ASN A 292 -9.45 -3.05 29.60
CA ASN A 292 -8.15 -2.95 30.25
C ASN A 292 -7.44 -1.62 29.97
N GLU A 293 -7.85 -0.60 30.73
CA GLU A 293 -7.38 0.77 30.59
C GLU A 293 -5.91 0.97 31.01
N ASP A 294 -5.41 0.11 31.91
CA ASP A 294 -4.07 0.19 32.49
C ASP A 294 -3.03 -0.67 31.75
N ASN A 295 -3.43 -1.41 30.71
CA ASN A 295 -2.53 -2.28 29.97
C ASN A 295 -1.45 -1.43 29.26
N PRO A 296 -0.16 -1.61 29.56
CA PRO A 296 0.91 -0.82 28.93
C PRO A 296 1.06 -1.06 27.42
N LEU A 297 0.48 -2.14 26.90
CA LEU A 297 0.45 -2.47 25.47
C LEU A 297 -0.87 -2.10 24.80
N GLY A 298 -1.89 -1.69 25.56
CA GLY A 298 -3.20 -1.32 25.05
C GLY A 298 -3.32 0.16 24.69
N MET A 299 -4.51 0.55 24.27
CA MET A 299 -4.89 1.91 23.85
C MET A 299 -5.89 2.52 24.83
N LYS A 300 -5.73 2.19 26.13
CA LYS A 300 -6.59 2.65 27.24
C LYS A 300 -8.06 2.27 27.09
N GLY A 301 -8.36 1.21 26.34
CA GLY A 301 -9.73 0.82 26.03
C GLY A 301 -10.43 1.73 25.00
N GLU A 302 -9.72 2.69 24.38
CA GLU A 302 -10.33 3.64 23.45
C GLU A 302 -10.65 3.00 22.09
N ILE A 303 -9.81 2.09 21.61
CA ILE A 303 -10.05 1.36 20.36
C ILE A 303 -11.25 0.42 20.54
N ALA A 304 -11.26 -0.36 21.62
CA ALA A 304 -12.38 -1.26 21.93
C ALA A 304 -13.71 -0.51 22.09
N ARG A 305 -13.73 0.62 22.82
CA ARG A 305 -14.94 1.45 22.96
C ARG A 305 -15.42 2.00 21.63
N SER A 306 -14.53 2.60 20.84
CA SER A 306 -14.92 3.18 19.56
C SER A 306 -15.36 2.10 18.55
N TYR A 307 -14.78 0.91 18.59
CA TYR A 307 -15.21 -0.22 17.76
C TYR A 307 -16.58 -0.75 18.20
N ALA A 308 -16.82 -0.86 19.51
CA ALA A 308 -18.11 -1.26 20.06
C ALA A 308 -19.24 -0.30 19.63
N ASP A 309 -19.00 1.01 19.74
CA ASP A 309 -19.98 2.04 19.35
C ASP A 309 -20.28 2.00 17.85
N LEU A 310 -19.26 1.73 17.02
CA LEU A 310 -19.45 1.56 15.58
C LEU A 310 -20.24 0.29 15.28
N THR A 311 -19.90 -0.84 15.92
CA THR A 311 -20.59 -2.12 15.77
C THR A 311 -22.07 -1.99 16.14
N LYS A 312 -22.38 -1.33 17.25
CA LYS A 312 -23.77 -1.06 17.68
C LYS A 312 -24.53 -0.22 16.66
N GLN A 313 -23.90 0.74 16.00
CA GLN A 313 -24.52 1.53 14.95
C GLN A 313 -24.81 0.68 13.70
N LEU A 314 -23.83 -0.11 13.23
CA LEU A 314 -23.97 -0.99 12.06
C LEU A 314 -25.07 -2.04 12.25
N TRP A 315 -25.24 -2.55 13.47
CA TRP A 315 -26.24 -3.56 13.81
C TRP A 315 -27.51 -2.99 14.48
N SER A 316 -27.71 -1.67 14.45
CA SER A 316 -28.91 -1.04 15.01
C SER A 316 -30.17 -1.21 14.14
N GLY A 317 -30.00 -1.45 12.84
CA GLY A 317 -31.09 -1.44 11.84
C GLY A 317 -31.66 -0.04 11.54
N LYS A 318 -31.04 1.03 12.05
CA LYS A 318 -31.51 2.42 11.91
C LYS A 318 -30.91 3.17 10.73
N TYR A 319 -29.79 2.69 10.18
CA TYR A 319 -28.97 3.41 9.21
C TYR A 319 -28.58 2.53 8.04
N SER A 320 -28.64 3.10 6.83
CA SER A 320 -28.18 2.45 5.60
C SER A 320 -26.68 2.54 5.46
N TYR A 321 -26.10 3.59 6.02
CA TYR A 321 -24.68 3.79 6.17
C TYR A 321 -24.38 4.71 7.36
N VAL A 322 -23.18 4.59 7.91
CA VAL A 322 -22.67 5.49 8.94
C VAL A 322 -21.33 6.07 8.54
N THR A 323 -20.95 7.19 9.14
CA THR A 323 -19.66 7.81 8.88
C THR A 323 -18.73 7.55 10.06
N PRO A 324 -17.71 6.69 9.94
CA PRO A 324 -16.90 6.20 11.06
C PRO A 324 -15.84 7.22 11.53
N ARG A 325 -16.18 8.51 11.68
CA ARG A 325 -15.23 9.57 12.07
C ARG A 325 -14.59 9.31 13.44
N PRO A 326 -15.35 8.99 14.51
CA PRO A 326 -14.75 8.76 15.82
C PRO A 326 -13.75 7.61 15.79
N PHE A 327 -14.11 6.52 15.10
CA PHE A 327 -13.25 5.36 14.94
C PHE A 327 -11.98 5.69 14.14
N LYS A 328 -12.10 6.37 13.00
CA LYS A 328 -10.96 6.83 12.20
C LYS A 328 -10.01 7.71 13.01
N THR A 329 -10.54 8.61 13.83
CA THR A 329 -9.74 9.48 14.69
C THR A 329 -8.96 8.66 15.73
N GLN A 330 -9.58 7.67 16.36
CA GLN A 330 -8.89 6.81 17.32
C GLN A 330 -7.82 5.94 16.67
N VAL A 331 -8.12 5.32 15.52
CA VAL A 331 -7.13 4.57 14.74
C VAL A 331 -5.95 5.46 14.38
N GLY A 332 -6.17 6.66 13.83
CA GLY A 332 -5.10 7.59 13.46
C GLY A 332 -4.30 8.12 14.66
N ARG A 333 -4.90 8.17 15.86
CA ARG A 333 -4.22 8.60 17.10
C ARG A 333 -3.20 7.56 17.57
N PHE A 334 -3.59 6.28 17.59
CA PHE A 334 -2.74 5.19 18.10
C PHE A 334 -1.86 4.55 17.02
N ALA A 335 -2.25 4.67 15.75
CA ALA A 335 -1.48 4.23 14.59
C ALA A 335 -1.41 5.35 13.53
N PRO A 336 -0.49 6.32 13.71
CA PRO A 336 -0.37 7.50 12.84
C PRO A 336 -0.14 7.19 11.35
N GLN A 337 0.36 6.00 11.00
CA GLN A 337 0.45 5.56 9.61
C GLN A 337 -0.91 5.56 8.89
N PHE A 338 -2.01 5.37 9.62
CA PHE A 338 -3.38 5.41 9.10
C PHE A 338 -4.07 6.79 9.24
N SER A 339 -3.36 7.82 9.72
CA SER A 339 -3.95 9.16 9.93
C SER A 339 -4.15 9.95 8.63
N GLY A 340 -3.25 9.75 7.66
CA GLY A 340 -3.25 10.44 6.38
C GLY A 340 -4.28 9.90 5.37
N TYR A 341 -4.31 10.52 4.20
CA TYR A 341 -5.18 10.15 3.07
C TYR A 341 -4.43 9.35 2.00
N GLN A 342 -3.32 8.71 2.35
CA GLN A 342 -2.62 7.81 1.43
C GLN A 342 -3.36 6.47 1.37
N GLN A 343 -3.25 5.77 0.25
CA GLN A 343 -3.73 4.38 0.16
C GLN A 343 -2.93 3.52 1.15
N GLN A 344 -3.63 2.63 1.84
CA GLN A 344 -3.06 1.74 2.85
C GLN A 344 -3.50 0.31 2.61
N ASP A 345 -2.78 -0.62 3.22
CA ASP A 345 -3.07 -2.04 3.16
C ASP A 345 -4.16 -2.41 4.19
N SER A 346 -5.26 -3.01 3.73
CA SER A 346 -6.34 -3.46 4.62
C SER A 346 -5.89 -4.55 5.58
N HIS A 347 -4.90 -5.37 5.20
CA HIS A 347 -4.32 -6.39 6.07
C HIS A 347 -3.50 -5.77 7.21
N GLU A 348 -2.70 -4.72 6.96
CA GLU A 348 -1.97 -4.03 8.02
C GLU A 348 -2.92 -3.41 9.05
N LEU A 349 -4.00 -2.77 8.59
CA LEU A 349 -5.00 -2.25 9.50
C LEU A 349 -5.67 -3.39 10.29
N LEU A 350 -6.03 -4.50 9.64
CA LEU A 350 -6.65 -5.63 10.31
C LEU A 350 -5.75 -6.19 11.40
N ALA A 351 -4.45 -6.34 11.15
CA ALA A 351 -3.48 -6.77 12.14
C ALA A 351 -3.42 -5.81 13.33
N PHE A 352 -3.39 -4.49 13.07
CA PHE A 352 -3.46 -3.47 14.11
C PHE A 352 -4.75 -3.54 14.93
N LEU A 353 -5.91 -3.75 14.29
CA LEU A 353 -7.19 -3.83 14.98
C LEU A 353 -7.30 -5.09 15.84
N LEU A 354 -6.85 -6.24 15.35
CA LEU A 354 -6.85 -7.48 16.14
C LEU A 354 -5.96 -7.35 17.38
N ASP A 355 -4.76 -6.79 17.23
CA ASP A 355 -3.84 -6.55 18.36
C ASP A 355 -4.40 -5.50 19.33
N GLY A 356 -4.89 -4.36 18.81
CA GLY A 356 -5.44 -3.29 19.63
C GLY A 356 -6.69 -3.70 20.41
N LEU A 357 -7.63 -4.43 19.76
CA LEU A 357 -8.79 -5.00 20.45
C LEU A 357 -8.37 -6.07 21.46
N HIS A 358 -7.34 -6.87 21.15
CA HIS A 358 -6.83 -7.88 22.09
C HIS A 358 -6.31 -7.20 23.35
N GLU A 359 -5.44 -6.21 23.22
CA GLU A 359 -4.78 -5.56 24.35
C GLU A 359 -5.75 -4.69 25.17
N ASP A 360 -6.69 -4.01 24.51
CA ASP A 360 -7.76 -3.26 25.19
C ASP A 360 -8.75 -4.15 25.97
N LEU A 361 -8.86 -5.44 25.61
CA LEU A 361 -9.79 -6.41 26.23
C LEU A 361 -9.05 -7.56 26.93
N ASN A 362 -7.75 -7.41 27.18
CA ASN A 362 -6.95 -8.45 27.81
C ASN A 362 -7.33 -8.59 29.28
N ARG A 363 -7.90 -9.73 29.64
CA ARG A 363 -8.30 -10.12 31.00
C ARG A 363 -7.09 -10.17 31.94
N ILE A 364 -5.89 -10.39 31.41
CA ILE A 364 -4.64 -10.36 32.18
C ILE A 364 -4.20 -8.91 32.47
N ARG A 365 -4.47 -8.44 33.69
CA ARG A 365 -4.13 -7.09 34.15
C ARG A 365 -2.63 -6.86 34.32
N LYS A 366 -1.89 -7.88 34.76
CA LYS A 366 -0.45 -7.81 34.99
C LYS A 366 0.24 -8.98 34.32
N LYS A 367 0.84 -8.73 33.15
CA LYS A 367 1.51 -9.77 32.36
C LYS A 367 2.78 -10.26 33.11
N PRO A 368 2.86 -11.54 33.50
CA PRO A 368 4.10 -12.08 34.06
C PRO A 368 5.19 -12.15 33.00
N TYR A 369 6.44 -11.95 33.40
CA TYR A 369 7.58 -12.29 32.55
C TYR A 369 7.68 -13.81 32.43
N ILE A 370 7.64 -14.32 31.20
CA ILE A 370 7.79 -15.74 30.91
C ILE A 370 8.94 -15.90 29.93
N GLN A 371 9.95 -16.67 30.33
CA GLN A 371 11.04 -17.06 29.45
C GLN A 371 10.59 -18.24 28.58
N LEU A 372 10.52 -18.01 27.27
CA LEU A 372 10.24 -19.06 26.30
C LEU A 372 11.40 -20.08 26.28
N LYS A 373 11.04 -21.36 26.22
CA LYS A 373 11.99 -22.47 26.19
C LYS A 373 11.87 -23.20 24.87
N ASP A 374 13.01 -23.60 24.33
CA ASP A 374 13.06 -24.54 23.21
C ASP A 374 12.48 -25.90 23.64
N ALA A 375 11.98 -26.69 22.69
CA ALA A 375 11.49 -28.03 22.93
C ALA A 375 12.56 -28.92 23.58
N ASN A 376 13.83 -28.77 23.19
CA ASN A 376 14.97 -29.55 23.69
C ASN A 376 14.71 -31.07 23.68
N GLY A 377 14.04 -31.58 22.64
CA GLY A 377 13.73 -33.00 22.47
C GLY A 377 12.52 -33.50 23.26
N ARG A 378 11.80 -32.63 23.98
CA ARG A 378 10.51 -32.97 24.60
C ARG A 378 9.45 -33.27 23.53
N PRO A 379 8.44 -34.10 23.83
CA PRO A 379 7.36 -34.38 22.88
C PRO A 379 6.59 -33.11 22.50
N ASP A 380 6.27 -32.96 21.21
CA ASP A 380 5.56 -31.79 20.66
C ASP A 380 4.31 -31.41 21.46
N LYS A 381 3.49 -32.41 21.83
CA LYS A 381 2.27 -32.18 22.62
C LYS A 381 2.54 -31.44 23.94
N VAL A 382 3.58 -31.84 24.67
CA VAL A 382 3.92 -31.24 25.97
C VAL A 382 4.42 -29.80 25.78
N VAL A 383 5.23 -29.56 24.75
CA VAL A 383 5.77 -28.22 24.47
C VAL A 383 4.68 -27.28 23.96
N ALA A 384 3.77 -27.78 23.13
CA ALA A 384 2.63 -27.03 22.63
C ALA A 384 1.65 -26.65 23.75
N GLU A 385 1.32 -27.58 24.65
CA GLU A 385 0.49 -27.31 25.83
C GLU A 385 1.16 -26.26 26.74
N GLU A 386 2.46 -26.41 27.02
CA GLU A 386 3.23 -25.41 27.79
C GLU A 386 3.24 -24.04 27.11
N ALA A 387 3.43 -23.99 25.79
CA ALA A 387 3.44 -22.74 25.02
C ALA A 387 2.07 -22.06 25.05
N TRP A 388 0.99 -22.82 24.88
CA TRP A 388 -0.38 -22.30 24.94
C TRP A 388 -0.73 -21.79 26.34
N GLU A 389 -0.41 -22.55 27.39
CA GLU A 389 -0.61 -22.09 28.77
C GLU A 389 0.16 -20.80 29.07
N ASN A 390 1.40 -20.71 28.58
CA ASN A 390 2.22 -19.51 28.74
C ASN A 390 1.66 -18.31 27.95
N HIS A 391 1.09 -18.56 26.77
CA HIS A 391 0.37 -17.55 26.01
C HIS A 391 -0.85 -17.05 26.79
N ILE A 392 -1.74 -17.93 27.26
CA ILE A 392 -2.94 -17.57 28.02
C ILE A 392 -2.60 -16.83 29.33
N LYS A 393 -1.53 -17.21 30.03
CA LYS A 393 -1.06 -16.49 31.25
C LYS A 393 -0.74 -15.01 31.00
N ARG A 394 -0.52 -14.60 29.75
CA ARG A 394 -0.20 -13.21 29.36
C ARG A 394 -1.28 -12.57 28.50
N ASN A 395 -2.02 -13.37 27.75
CA ASN A 395 -2.89 -12.97 26.67
C ASN A 395 -4.18 -13.80 26.77
N ASP A 396 -5.20 -13.22 27.38
CA ASP A 396 -6.51 -13.84 27.54
C ASP A 396 -7.58 -12.81 27.20
N SER A 397 -8.25 -12.95 26.06
CA SER A 397 -9.31 -12.03 25.63
C SER A 397 -10.22 -12.68 24.61
N ILE A 398 -11.33 -12.02 24.28
CA ILE A 398 -12.24 -12.46 23.21
C ILE A 398 -11.53 -12.63 21.86
N ILE A 399 -10.46 -11.87 21.59
CA ILE A 399 -9.68 -12.01 20.36
C ILE A 399 -8.87 -13.31 20.38
N VAL A 400 -8.31 -13.68 21.54
CA VAL A 400 -7.62 -14.96 21.70
C VAL A 400 -8.60 -16.12 21.54
N ASP A 401 -9.78 -16.00 22.13
CA ASP A 401 -10.83 -17.02 22.07
C ASP A 401 -11.29 -17.30 20.62
N ILE A 402 -11.36 -16.26 19.78
CA ILE A 402 -11.92 -16.34 18.43
C ILE A 402 -10.86 -16.60 17.36
N PHE A 403 -9.69 -15.96 17.44
CA PHE A 403 -8.74 -15.87 16.32
C PHE A 403 -7.42 -16.58 16.55
N HIS A 404 -7.07 -16.94 17.79
CA HIS A 404 -5.73 -17.46 18.05
C HIS A 404 -5.62 -18.97 17.80
N GLY A 405 -4.70 -19.35 16.92
CA GLY A 405 -4.21 -20.72 16.74
C GLY A 405 -2.75 -20.85 17.19
N LEU A 406 -2.16 -22.01 16.90
CA LEU A 406 -0.77 -22.30 17.23
C LEU A 406 -0.06 -22.96 16.03
N PHE A 407 1.13 -22.46 15.67
CA PHE A 407 2.03 -23.13 14.74
C PHE A 407 3.25 -23.70 15.46
N LYS A 408 3.81 -24.78 14.92
CA LYS A 408 5.12 -25.30 15.29
C LYS A 408 6.16 -24.70 14.35
N SER A 409 7.11 -23.95 14.89
CA SER A 409 8.27 -23.43 14.17
C SER A 409 9.44 -24.38 14.35
N THR A 410 10.01 -24.85 13.24
CA THR A 410 11.26 -25.64 13.25
C THR A 410 12.35 -24.87 12.52
N LEU A 411 13.40 -24.50 13.26
CA LEU A 411 14.59 -23.82 12.74
C LEU A 411 15.78 -24.79 12.77
N VAL A 412 16.53 -24.85 11.67
CA VAL A 412 17.73 -25.70 11.57
C VAL A 412 18.94 -24.84 11.18
N CYS A 413 19.95 -24.84 12.04
CA CYS A 413 21.21 -24.15 11.80
C CYS A 413 21.99 -24.83 10.65
N PRO A 414 22.50 -24.10 9.64
CA PRO A 414 23.28 -24.70 8.56
C PRO A 414 24.71 -25.05 8.99
N ILE A 415 25.20 -24.48 10.10
CA ILE A 415 26.59 -24.64 10.55
C ILE A 415 26.72 -25.79 11.56
N CYS A 416 25.96 -25.75 12.65
CA CYS A 416 26.04 -26.74 13.73
C CYS A 416 24.92 -27.78 13.69
N SER A 417 24.01 -27.70 12.71
CA SER A 417 22.85 -28.59 12.57
C SER A 417 21.90 -28.64 13.78
N LYS A 418 22.01 -27.69 14.73
CA LYS A 418 21.05 -27.55 15.83
C LYS A 418 19.64 -27.37 15.27
N VAL A 419 18.72 -28.19 15.76
CA VAL A 419 17.29 -28.07 15.52
C VAL A 419 16.66 -27.38 16.72
N SER A 420 16.04 -26.23 16.49
CA SER A 420 15.28 -25.47 17.48
C SER A 420 13.81 -25.55 17.14
N VAL A 421 12.98 -25.94 18.10
CA VAL A 421 11.53 -26.11 17.93
C VAL A 421 10.80 -25.25 18.94
N THR A 422 9.95 -24.36 18.44
CA THR A 422 9.06 -23.52 19.25
C THR A 422 7.61 -23.69 18.78
N PHE A 423 6.67 -23.36 19.67
CA PHE A 423 5.26 -23.30 19.35
C PHE A 423 4.80 -21.87 19.59
N ASP A 424 4.33 -21.21 18.55
CA ASP A 424 4.06 -19.78 18.59
C ASP A 424 2.60 -19.50 18.17
N PRO A 425 1.91 -18.61 18.90
CA PRO A 425 0.52 -18.26 18.60
C PRO A 425 0.42 -17.38 17.36
N PHE A 426 -0.70 -17.48 16.64
CA PHE A 426 -1.01 -16.62 15.50
C PHE A 426 -2.48 -16.22 15.51
N CYS A 427 -2.82 -15.04 14.97
CA CYS A 427 -4.20 -14.57 14.82
C CYS A 427 -4.70 -14.53 13.36
N TYR A 428 -3.79 -14.75 12.39
CA TYR A 428 -4.09 -14.89 10.97
C TYR A 428 -2.94 -15.63 10.25
N LEU A 429 -3.20 -16.14 9.05
CA LEU A 429 -2.20 -16.77 8.17
C LEU A 429 -1.92 -15.87 6.97
N THR A 430 -0.66 -15.52 6.73
CA THR A 430 -0.23 -14.85 5.49
C THR A 430 0.34 -15.88 4.53
N LEU A 431 -0.46 -16.28 3.54
CA LEU A 431 -0.09 -17.32 2.59
C LEU A 431 0.68 -16.75 1.40
N PRO A 432 1.88 -17.28 1.08
CA PRO A 432 2.56 -16.97 -0.17
C PRO A 432 1.78 -17.55 -1.34
N LEU A 433 1.77 -16.82 -2.46
CA LEU A 433 1.23 -17.35 -3.72
C LEU A 433 2.37 -18.02 -4.50
N PRO A 434 2.11 -19.14 -5.20
CA PRO A 434 3.09 -19.73 -6.09
C PRO A 434 3.53 -18.72 -7.15
N MET A 435 4.79 -18.27 -7.08
CA MET A 435 5.34 -17.35 -8.06
C MET A 435 5.85 -18.15 -9.26
N LYS A 436 5.41 -17.78 -10.47
CA LYS A 436 6.12 -18.22 -11.69
C LYS A 436 7.55 -17.69 -11.59
N LYS A 437 8.54 -18.60 -11.56
CA LYS A 437 9.98 -18.26 -11.51
C LYS A 437 10.45 -17.54 -12.77
N GLU A 438 9.66 -17.63 -13.84
CA GLU A 438 9.95 -17.11 -15.17
C GLU A 438 8.86 -16.13 -15.63
N ARG A 439 9.25 -15.16 -16.46
CA ARG A 439 8.38 -14.23 -17.19
C ARG A 439 8.67 -14.34 -18.68
N THR A 440 7.68 -14.03 -19.51
CA THR A 440 7.89 -13.86 -20.95
C THR A 440 8.18 -12.40 -21.26
N VAL A 441 9.21 -12.13 -22.05
CA VAL A 441 9.56 -10.79 -22.56
C VAL A 441 9.52 -10.84 -24.08
N GLU A 442 8.83 -9.88 -24.68
CA GLU A 442 8.82 -9.71 -26.13
C GLU A 442 9.96 -8.77 -26.52
N VAL A 443 10.81 -9.22 -27.45
CA VAL A 443 11.98 -8.46 -27.91
C VAL A 443 12.07 -8.47 -29.42
N TYR A 444 12.61 -7.40 -29.98
CA TYR A 444 12.90 -7.29 -31.40
C TYR A 444 14.40 -7.43 -31.64
N LEU A 445 14.82 -8.55 -32.22
CA LEU A 445 16.20 -8.75 -32.62
C LEU A 445 16.49 -7.96 -33.90
N VAL A 446 17.39 -6.99 -33.81
CA VAL A 446 17.94 -6.23 -34.94
C VAL A 446 19.32 -6.79 -35.27
N ARG A 447 19.45 -7.37 -36.46
CA ARG A 447 20.74 -7.90 -36.93
C ARG A 447 21.62 -6.77 -37.46
N LEU A 448 22.94 -7.00 -37.46
CA LEU A 448 23.93 -6.09 -38.05
C LEU A 448 23.75 -5.92 -39.56
N ASP A 449 23.24 -6.96 -40.22
CA ASP A 449 22.89 -6.91 -41.63
C ASP A 449 21.77 -5.87 -41.82
N PRO A 450 22.05 -4.73 -42.49
CA PRO A 450 21.05 -3.71 -42.74
C PRO A 450 19.91 -4.19 -43.65
N LEU A 451 20.09 -5.32 -44.34
CA LEU A 451 19.09 -5.96 -45.20
C LEU A 451 18.10 -6.85 -44.41
N ALA A 452 18.42 -7.22 -43.17
CA ALA A 452 17.60 -8.12 -42.36
C ALA A 452 16.54 -7.34 -41.55
N LYS A 453 15.26 -7.68 -41.76
CA LYS A 453 14.14 -7.08 -40.98
C LYS A 453 14.24 -7.46 -39.49
N PRO A 454 13.91 -6.54 -38.57
CA PRO A 454 13.80 -6.87 -37.16
C PRO A 454 12.86 -8.06 -36.96
N THR A 455 13.33 -9.07 -36.22
CA THR A 455 12.55 -10.29 -35.96
C THR A 455 12.08 -10.27 -34.52
N GLN A 456 10.78 -10.38 -34.31
CA GLN A 456 10.19 -10.43 -32.96
C GLN A 456 10.36 -11.83 -32.37
N TYR A 457 10.81 -11.89 -31.12
CA TYR A 457 10.92 -13.11 -30.33
C TYR A 457 10.15 -12.95 -29.02
N LYS A 458 9.54 -14.04 -28.56
CA LYS A 458 8.96 -14.14 -27.21
C LYS A 458 9.84 -15.05 -26.39
N LEU A 459 10.61 -14.48 -25.47
CA LEU A 459 11.60 -15.19 -24.68
C LEU A 459 11.08 -15.44 -23.28
N THR A 460 11.31 -16.65 -22.76
CA THR A 460 11.01 -16.98 -21.36
C THR A 460 12.29 -16.84 -20.56
N VAL A 461 12.29 -15.95 -19.57
CA VAL A 461 13.46 -15.59 -18.76
C VAL A 461 13.12 -15.58 -17.28
N PRO A 462 14.09 -15.73 -16.36
CA PRO A 462 13.83 -15.63 -14.92
C PRO A 462 13.20 -14.28 -14.55
N LYS A 463 12.21 -14.27 -13.64
CA LYS A 463 11.64 -13.02 -13.09
C LYS A 463 12.68 -12.21 -12.31
N VAL A 464 13.53 -12.92 -11.55
CA VAL A 464 14.65 -12.36 -10.81
C VAL A 464 15.93 -12.86 -11.48
N GLY A 465 16.33 -12.15 -12.53
CA GLY A 465 17.51 -12.44 -13.33
C GLY A 465 18.13 -11.16 -13.88
N TYR A 466 19.13 -11.31 -14.73
CA TYR A 466 19.88 -10.20 -15.31
C TYR A 466 19.61 -10.08 -16.82
N ILE A 467 19.89 -8.92 -17.40
CA ILE A 467 19.78 -8.69 -18.85
C ILE A 467 20.65 -9.70 -19.64
N SER A 468 21.74 -10.19 -19.04
CA SER A 468 22.52 -11.31 -19.59
C SER A 468 21.70 -12.58 -19.82
N ASP A 469 20.72 -12.88 -18.95
CA ASP A 469 19.87 -14.05 -19.07
C ASP A 469 18.92 -13.93 -20.28
N LEU A 470 18.46 -12.70 -20.57
CA LEU A 470 17.68 -12.38 -21.76
C LEU A 470 18.51 -12.54 -23.03
N CYS A 471 19.75 -12.02 -23.03
CA CYS A 471 20.68 -12.22 -24.16
C CYS A 471 20.97 -13.71 -24.39
N THR A 472 21.26 -14.44 -23.31
CA THR A 472 21.56 -15.89 -23.35
C THR A 472 20.37 -16.69 -23.87
N SER A 473 19.15 -16.31 -23.48
CA SER A 473 17.92 -16.95 -23.95
C SER A 473 17.63 -16.70 -25.44
N LEU A 474 18.12 -15.58 -25.99
CA LEU A 474 17.96 -15.24 -27.40
C LEU A 474 19.03 -15.84 -28.29
N SER A 475 20.31 -15.81 -27.86
CA SER A 475 21.41 -16.41 -28.60
C SER A 475 22.65 -16.64 -27.71
N THR A 476 23.47 -17.64 -28.04
CA THR A 476 24.77 -17.89 -27.38
C THR A 476 25.86 -16.87 -27.79
N MET A 477 25.53 -15.85 -28.58
CA MET A 477 26.49 -14.86 -29.08
C MET A 477 26.78 -13.79 -28.04
N SER A 478 28.06 -13.49 -27.81
CA SER A 478 28.51 -12.35 -27.02
C SER A 478 28.33 -11.03 -27.79
N GLY A 479 28.15 -9.92 -27.06
CA GLY A 479 28.11 -8.57 -27.65
C GLY A 479 26.74 -8.03 -28.05
N MET A 480 25.64 -8.49 -27.44
CA MET A 480 24.31 -7.90 -27.69
C MET A 480 24.10 -6.59 -26.92
N ILE A 481 23.54 -5.58 -27.58
CA ILE A 481 23.09 -4.33 -26.96
C ILE A 481 21.58 -4.39 -26.82
N VAL A 482 21.09 -4.31 -25.60
CA VAL A 482 19.65 -4.27 -25.29
C VAL A 482 19.23 -2.82 -25.07
N THR A 483 18.20 -2.35 -25.75
CA THR A 483 17.75 -0.96 -25.70
C THR A 483 16.24 -0.84 -25.73
N ASP A 484 15.71 0.11 -24.97
CA ASP A 484 14.32 0.55 -25.01
C ASP A 484 14.19 1.72 -26.00
N ILE A 485 13.22 1.62 -26.90
CA ILE A 485 12.88 2.67 -27.87
C ILE A 485 11.55 3.30 -27.49
N TYR A 486 11.57 4.60 -27.16
CA TYR A 486 10.38 5.38 -26.87
C TYR A 486 10.36 6.67 -27.70
N ASN A 487 9.20 6.99 -28.28
CA ASN A 487 8.98 8.21 -29.08
C ASN A 487 10.06 8.45 -30.17
N HIS A 488 10.38 7.41 -30.95
CA HIS A 488 11.36 7.44 -32.04
C HIS A 488 12.81 7.73 -31.59
N ARG A 489 13.16 7.47 -30.31
CA ARG A 489 14.52 7.62 -29.75
C ARG A 489 14.95 6.39 -28.97
N PHE A 490 16.26 6.16 -28.91
CA PHE A 490 16.84 5.26 -27.90
C PHE A 490 16.68 5.92 -26.53
N HIS A 491 15.71 5.44 -25.76
CA HIS A 491 15.39 6.00 -24.45
C HIS A 491 16.36 5.48 -23.39
N ARG A 492 16.72 4.19 -23.47
CA ARG A 492 17.66 3.57 -22.55
C ARG A 492 18.44 2.44 -23.22
N ILE A 493 19.71 2.31 -22.86
CA ILE A 493 20.54 1.15 -23.18
C ILE A 493 20.82 0.43 -21.86
N PHE A 494 20.49 -0.85 -21.79
CA PHE A 494 20.65 -1.66 -20.59
C PHE A 494 22.02 -2.32 -20.56
N ALA A 495 22.71 -2.25 -19.42
CA ALA A 495 23.91 -3.04 -19.18
C ALA A 495 23.55 -4.51 -18.91
N THR A 496 24.46 -5.44 -19.24
CA THR A 496 24.22 -6.88 -19.10
C THR A 496 24.03 -7.35 -17.65
N ASN A 497 24.56 -6.61 -16.68
CA ASN A 497 24.41 -6.87 -15.24
C ASN A 497 23.21 -6.15 -14.59
N GLU A 498 22.39 -5.42 -15.37
CA GLU A 498 21.15 -4.85 -14.85
C GLU A 498 20.10 -5.94 -14.65
N ASN A 499 19.17 -5.69 -13.73
CA ASN A 499 18.12 -6.65 -13.39
C ASN A 499 17.01 -6.63 -14.46
N LEU A 500 16.48 -7.79 -14.85
CA LEU A 500 15.34 -7.91 -15.78
C LEU A 500 14.08 -7.19 -15.30
N SER A 501 13.95 -6.89 -14.01
CA SER A 501 12.88 -6.05 -13.46
C SER A 501 12.90 -4.61 -14.00
N SER A 502 14.01 -4.15 -14.59
CA SER A 502 14.09 -2.83 -15.23
C SER A 502 13.34 -2.74 -16.55
N ILE A 503 12.97 -3.88 -17.16
CA ILE A 503 12.16 -3.95 -18.37
C ILE A 503 10.68 -4.06 -17.97
N MET A 504 9.91 -3.03 -18.27
CA MET A 504 8.46 -2.98 -18.03
C MET A 504 7.70 -3.71 -19.15
N GLU A 505 6.44 -4.09 -18.88
CA GLU A 505 5.62 -4.82 -19.87
C GLU A 505 5.25 -3.98 -21.10
N ARG A 506 5.37 -2.66 -21.03
CA ARG A 506 5.06 -1.73 -22.12
C ARG A 506 6.30 -1.26 -22.89
N ASP A 507 7.49 -1.69 -22.48
CA ASP A 507 8.74 -1.26 -23.11
C ASP A 507 8.94 -2.01 -24.42
N ASP A 508 9.26 -1.26 -25.48
CA ASP A 508 9.61 -1.84 -26.78
C ASP A 508 11.11 -2.15 -26.79
N ILE A 509 11.45 -3.37 -26.40
CA ILE A 509 12.85 -3.80 -26.25
C ILE A 509 13.42 -4.28 -27.58
N TYR A 510 14.48 -3.60 -28.02
CA TYR A 510 15.27 -3.95 -29.19
C TYR A 510 16.62 -4.50 -28.77
N ILE A 511 17.05 -5.58 -29.40
CA ILE A 511 18.36 -6.18 -29.17
C ILE A 511 19.16 -6.08 -30.45
N ALA A 512 20.19 -5.25 -30.45
CA ALA A 512 21.12 -5.14 -31.57
C ALA A 512 22.29 -6.10 -31.34
N VAL A 513 22.60 -6.93 -32.34
CA VAL A 513 23.85 -7.72 -32.31
C VAL A 513 25.01 -6.74 -32.52
N ASN A 514 26.02 -6.75 -31.66
CA ASN A 514 27.24 -5.98 -31.88
C ASN A 514 28.45 -6.93 -31.84
N ARG A 515 29.16 -7.08 -32.96
CA ARG A 515 30.41 -7.85 -32.98
C ARG A 515 31.54 -6.90 -32.60
N VAL A 516 31.75 -6.67 -31.30
CA VAL A 516 32.89 -5.88 -30.82
C VAL A 516 33.95 -6.80 -30.27
N GLU A 517 34.80 -7.29 -31.17
CA GLU A 517 36.23 -7.43 -30.89
C GLU A 517 37.08 -6.64 -31.90
N ASP A 518 36.46 -5.90 -32.82
CA ASP A 518 37.15 -5.20 -33.91
C ASP A 518 37.29 -3.70 -33.59
N THR A 519 38.51 -3.25 -33.31
CA THR A 519 38.82 -1.85 -32.94
C THR A 519 38.62 -0.85 -34.08
N ASP A 520 38.44 -1.34 -35.31
CA ASP A 520 38.41 -0.55 -36.54
C ASP A 520 37.04 0.06 -36.87
N HIS A 521 35.99 -0.31 -36.14
CA HIS A 521 34.61 0.11 -36.40
C HIS A 521 34.00 0.86 -35.20
N VAL A 522 33.09 1.79 -35.48
CA VAL A 522 32.31 2.58 -34.51
C VAL A 522 30.82 2.38 -34.78
N VAL A 523 30.03 2.18 -33.73
CA VAL A 523 28.57 2.06 -33.83
C VAL A 523 27.93 3.42 -33.60
N ILE A 524 27.13 3.86 -34.57
CA ILE A 524 26.47 5.17 -34.58
C ILE A 524 24.95 4.98 -34.46
N PRO A 525 24.27 5.67 -33.52
CA PRO A 525 22.81 5.76 -33.48
C PRO A 525 22.29 6.78 -34.49
N VAL A 526 21.31 6.36 -35.29
CA VAL A 526 20.69 7.17 -36.35
C VAL A 526 19.24 7.43 -36.00
N HIS A 527 18.85 8.71 -36.04
CA HIS A 527 17.47 9.17 -35.84
C HIS A 527 16.98 9.87 -37.11
N LEU A 528 15.70 9.69 -37.46
CA LEU A 528 15.09 10.31 -38.62
C LEU A 528 14.25 11.51 -38.20
N ARG A 529 14.41 12.63 -38.90
CA ARG A 529 13.81 13.92 -38.57
C ARG A 529 13.26 14.60 -39.82
N GLU A 530 12.03 15.10 -39.75
CA GLU A 530 11.39 15.86 -40.83
C GLU A 530 11.84 17.34 -40.79
N LYS A 531 12.29 17.90 -41.92
CA LYS A 531 12.68 19.31 -42.02
C LYS A 531 11.57 20.15 -42.66
N TYR A 532 10.97 21.06 -41.89
CA TYR A 532 10.07 22.09 -42.44
C TYR A 532 10.87 23.28 -42.99
N LYS A 533 10.44 23.83 -44.14
CA LYS A 533 10.91 25.14 -44.60
C LYS A 533 10.20 26.21 -43.76
N GLN A 534 10.91 26.91 -42.88
CA GLN A 534 10.33 27.94 -42.03
C GLN A 534 9.88 29.16 -42.84
N SER A 535 8.65 29.60 -42.56
CA SER A 535 8.26 31.01 -42.57
C SER A 535 7.75 31.31 -41.15
N GLY A 536 8.41 32.23 -40.44
CA GLY A 536 7.96 32.73 -39.13
C GLY A 536 8.79 32.28 -37.92
N TYR A 537 9.18 33.26 -37.13
CA TYR A 537 9.95 33.17 -35.89
C TYR A 537 9.14 32.50 -34.76
N ASN A 538 9.71 31.42 -34.18
CA ASN A 538 9.58 30.93 -32.79
C ASN A 538 9.51 29.38 -32.71
N HIS A 539 10.44 28.82 -31.93
CA HIS A 539 10.60 27.42 -31.49
C HIS A 539 10.80 26.32 -32.56
N THR A 540 12.05 25.86 -32.69
CA THR A 540 12.47 24.70 -33.50
C THR A 540 12.39 23.39 -32.71
N SER A 541 11.22 22.75 -32.67
CA SER A 541 11.16 21.29 -32.47
C SER A 541 10.64 20.61 -33.75
N THR A 542 11.55 20.21 -34.62
CA THR A 542 11.22 19.33 -35.76
C THR A 542 10.88 17.93 -35.25
N PRO A 543 9.73 17.34 -35.65
CA PRO A 543 9.31 16.03 -35.17
C PRO A 543 10.25 14.92 -35.67
N LEU A 544 10.57 13.98 -34.78
CA LEU A 544 11.21 12.71 -35.16
C LEU A 544 10.14 11.76 -35.69
N PHE A 545 10.52 10.88 -36.60
CA PHE A 545 9.62 9.90 -37.18
C PHE A 545 10.37 8.60 -37.48
N GLY A 546 9.63 7.53 -37.79
CA GLY A 546 10.22 6.24 -38.17
C GLY A 546 10.97 5.52 -37.05
N GLN A 547 11.68 4.45 -37.39
CA GLN A 547 12.40 3.63 -36.42
C GLN A 547 13.87 4.06 -36.34
N PRO A 548 14.41 4.43 -35.16
CA PRO A 548 15.83 4.69 -35.02
C PRO A 548 16.63 3.39 -35.14
N PHE A 549 17.84 3.46 -35.66
CA PHE A 549 18.68 2.27 -35.87
C PHE A 549 20.15 2.52 -35.55
N LEU A 550 20.87 1.45 -35.21
CA LEU A 550 22.32 1.46 -35.02
C LEU A 550 23.01 1.01 -36.31
N ILE A 551 24.08 1.70 -36.71
CA ILE A 551 24.93 1.32 -37.84
C ILE A 551 26.39 1.24 -37.42
N ALA A 552 27.06 0.13 -37.72
CA ALA A 552 28.50 0.00 -37.54
C ALA A 552 29.21 0.56 -38.78
N VAL A 553 30.14 1.50 -38.59
CA VAL A 553 30.89 2.15 -39.66
C VAL A 553 32.39 2.11 -39.37
N PRO A 554 33.26 1.92 -40.38
CA PRO A 554 34.71 2.02 -40.17
C PRO A 554 35.12 3.38 -39.63
N ARG A 555 36.12 3.44 -38.75
CA ARG A 555 36.69 4.70 -38.22
C ARG A 555 37.30 5.60 -39.31
N THR A 556 37.67 5.02 -40.45
CA THR A 556 38.32 5.68 -41.59
C THR A 556 37.33 6.20 -42.65
N LEU A 557 36.03 6.17 -42.37
CA LEU A 557 35.00 6.47 -43.37
C LEU A 557 34.88 7.98 -43.67
N CYS A 558 34.73 8.34 -44.95
CA CYS A 558 34.42 9.71 -45.37
C CYS A 558 32.91 9.97 -45.38
N GLU A 559 32.53 11.25 -45.30
CA GLU A 559 31.12 11.69 -45.24
C GLU A 559 30.29 11.13 -46.41
N ASP A 560 30.78 11.20 -47.65
CA ASP A 560 30.04 10.69 -48.82
C ASP A 560 29.77 9.17 -48.72
N LYS A 561 30.70 8.40 -48.14
CA LYS A 561 30.51 6.94 -47.93
C LYS A 561 29.53 6.66 -46.79
N LEU A 562 29.60 7.42 -45.70
CA LEU A 562 28.64 7.34 -44.60
C LEU A 562 27.22 7.64 -45.09
N TYR A 563 27.08 8.69 -45.88
CA TYR A 563 25.83 9.10 -46.49
C TYR A 563 25.26 8.02 -47.42
N ASN A 564 26.07 7.41 -48.27
CA ASN A 564 25.65 6.32 -49.14
C ASN A 564 25.22 5.08 -48.34
N MET A 565 25.89 4.76 -47.23
CA MET A 565 25.48 3.67 -46.34
C MET A 565 24.13 3.94 -45.67
N LEU A 566 23.90 5.18 -45.21
CA LEU A 566 22.61 5.59 -44.62
C LEU A 566 21.49 5.60 -45.67
N PHE A 567 21.78 6.09 -46.87
CA PHE A 567 20.84 6.13 -47.99
C PHE A 567 20.44 4.73 -48.46
N LEU A 568 21.40 3.83 -48.66
CA LEU A 568 21.13 2.43 -49.02
C LEU A 568 20.25 1.73 -47.99
N ARG A 569 20.46 2.02 -46.70
CA ARG A 569 19.64 1.46 -45.61
C ARG A 569 18.21 2.02 -45.59
N LEU A 570 17.98 3.23 -46.10
CA LEU A 570 16.66 3.86 -46.15
C LEU A 570 15.89 3.61 -47.44
N CYS A 571 16.57 3.41 -48.58
CA CYS A 571 15.90 3.28 -49.89
C CYS A 571 15.33 1.89 -50.21
N GLN A 572 15.73 0.83 -49.50
CA GLN A 572 15.23 -0.53 -49.80
C GLN A 572 14.07 -0.98 -48.91
N SER A 573 13.53 -0.10 -48.06
CA SER A 573 12.33 -0.40 -47.25
C SER A 573 11.01 -0.36 -48.02
N GLU A 574 11.01 -0.04 -49.32
CA GLU A 574 9.78 0.14 -50.12
C GLU A 574 9.43 -1.01 -51.09
N ASP A 575 10.35 -1.91 -51.43
CA ASP A 575 10.07 -3.00 -52.38
C ASP A 575 9.83 -4.35 -51.68
N SER A 576 8.58 -4.65 -51.28
CA SER A 576 8.02 -6.02 -51.25
C SER A 576 6.61 -6.07 -50.62
N VAL A 577 5.60 -5.63 -51.37
CA VAL A 577 4.21 -6.14 -51.22
C VAL A 577 3.63 -6.40 -52.61
N VAL A 578 3.98 -7.54 -53.21
CA VAL A 578 3.08 -8.23 -54.13
C VAL A 578 2.77 -9.55 -53.45
N GLY A 579 1.64 -9.56 -52.74
CA GLY A 579 1.07 -10.77 -52.17
C GLY A 579 0.19 -11.43 -53.21
N ASP A 580 0.55 -12.65 -53.59
CA ASP A 580 -0.41 -13.62 -54.09
C ASP A 580 -1.50 -13.83 -53.04
N ASN A 581 -2.76 -13.76 -53.45
CA ASN A 581 -3.82 -14.67 -53.04
C ASN A 581 -5.11 -14.38 -53.83
N GLU A 582 -5.53 -15.39 -54.60
CA GLU A 582 -6.84 -15.51 -55.22
C GLU A 582 -7.96 -15.66 -54.17
N LEU A 583 -9.14 -15.12 -54.50
CA LEU A 583 -10.47 -15.77 -54.50
C LEU A 583 -11.62 -14.83 -54.05
N GLU A 584 -12.50 -14.58 -55.03
CA GLU A 584 -13.97 -14.46 -54.99
C GLU A 584 -14.68 -13.56 -53.95
N ASN A 585 -15.27 -12.46 -54.43
CA ASN A 585 -16.69 -12.46 -54.83
C ASN A 585 -17.07 -11.12 -55.49
N GLY A 586 -17.76 -11.19 -56.62
CA GLY A 586 -18.08 -10.05 -57.47
C GLY A 586 -19.30 -9.25 -57.04
N VAL A 587 -19.43 -8.04 -57.60
CA VAL A 587 -20.61 -7.51 -58.29
C VAL A 587 -20.14 -6.36 -59.21
N VAL A 588 -20.65 -6.38 -60.45
CA VAL A 588 -20.39 -5.45 -61.54
C VAL A 588 -21.16 -4.12 -61.37
N GLY A 589 -20.51 -3.00 -61.67
CA GLY A 589 -21.14 -1.69 -61.86
C GLY A 589 -20.23 -0.71 -62.62
N GLN A 590 -20.61 -0.36 -63.85
CA GLN A 590 -19.91 0.51 -64.80
C GLN A 590 -20.08 2.03 -64.51
N PRO A 591 -19.39 2.94 -65.23
CA PRO A 591 -18.90 4.22 -64.70
C PRO A 591 -19.84 5.40 -64.95
N SER A 592 -19.77 6.42 -64.09
CA SER A 592 -20.30 7.75 -64.41
C SER A 592 -19.40 8.86 -63.90
N SER A 593 -18.94 9.67 -64.87
CA SER A 593 -18.30 10.97 -64.74
C SER A 593 -18.88 11.91 -63.69
N THR A 594 -18.03 12.67 -62.98
CA THR A 594 -18.05 14.14 -63.06
C THR A 594 -16.90 14.82 -62.30
N LYS A 595 -16.18 15.65 -63.07
CA LYS A 595 -15.61 16.96 -62.74
C LYS A 595 -14.65 17.09 -61.55
N ALA A 596 -13.40 17.24 -61.95
CA ALA A 596 -12.38 18.03 -61.28
C ALA A 596 -12.92 19.34 -60.68
N GLN A 597 -12.56 19.58 -59.42
CA GLN A 597 -12.22 20.92 -58.95
C GLN A 597 -10.77 20.87 -58.47
N GLN A 598 -9.92 21.52 -59.26
CA GLN A 598 -8.59 21.92 -58.87
C GLN A 598 -8.70 22.85 -57.66
N THR A 599 -8.29 22.38 -56.50
CA THR A 599 -7.60 23.24 -55.53
C THR A 599 -6.13 22.85 -55.57
N THR A 600 -5.33 23.77 -56.10
CA THR A 600 -3.87 23.74 -56.10
C THR A 600 -3.34 23.60 -54.68
N ALA A 601 -3.09 22.37 -54.23
CA ALA A 601 -2.20 22.11 -53.11
C ALA A 601 -0.77 22.08 -53.67
N GLN A 602 0.00 23.11 -53.36
CA GLN A 602 1.42 23.17 -53.68
C GLN A 602 2.14 21.96 -53.06
N ASN A 603 2.73 21.13 -53.92
CA ASN A 603 3.70 20.09 -53.57
C ASN A 603 4.79 20.65 -52.62
N GLN A 604 4.69 20.36 -51.32
CA GLN A 604 5.80 20.54 -50.39
C GLN A 604 6.65 19.26 -50.36
N LYS A 605 7.75 19.26 -51.12
CA LYS A 605 8.78 18.22 -51.07
C LYS A 605 9.38 18.15 -49.66
N ARG A 606 9.28 16.98 -48.99
CA ARG A 606 9.88 16.72 -47.67
C ARG A 606 11.40 16.58 -47.79
N LEU A 607 12.13 17.31 -46.96
CA LEU A 607 13.59 17.28 -46.84
C LEU A 607 13.94 16.59 -45.52
N PHE A 608 14.94 15.71 -45.51
CA PHE A 608 15.43 15.05 -44.28
C PHE A 608 16.89 15.43 -44.01
N THR A 609 17.29 15.41 -42.74
CA THR A 609 18.65 15.68 -42.28
C THR A 609 19.05 14.68 -41.20
N PHE A 610 20.29 14.18 -41.25
CA PHE A 610 20.86 13.31 -40.23
C PHE A 610 21.52 14.14 -39.12
N GLN A 611 21.34 13.74 -37.86
CA GLN A 611 22.06 14.33 -36.73
C GLN A 611 22.81 13.21 -36.00
N PHE A 612 24.13 13.37 -35.87
CA PHE A 612 25.00 12.47 -35.12
C PHE A 612 25.14 13.00 -33.70
N ASN A 613 24.63 12.29 -32.70
CA ASN A 613 24.85 12.64 -31.29
C ASN A 613 25.96 11.74 -30.71
N ASN A 614 26.88 12.39 -30.00
CA ASN A 614 28.11 11.83 -29.47
C ASN A 614 27.85 10.80 -28.36
N MET A 615 28.37 9.57 -28.51
CA MET A 615 28.71 8.71 -27.37
C MET A 615 30.23 8.61 -27.31
N GLY A 616 30.88 9.36 -26.41
CA GLY A 616 32.27 9.15 -25.96
C GLY A 616 33.39 9.14 -27.01
N LYS A 617 34.17 10.23 -27.05
CA LYS A 617 35.51 10.40 -27.66
C LYS A 617 35.89 9.49 -28.85
N THR A 618 35.58 9.97 -30.05
CA THR A 618 36.45 9.81 -31.23
C THR A 618 36.37 11.10 -32.05
N ASP A 619 37.52 11.73 -32.28
CA ASP A 619 37.67 12.94 -33.08
C ASP A 619 37.10 12.75 -34.50
N PHE A 620 36.03 13.47 -34.81
CA PHE A 620 35.56 13.69 -36.18
C PHE A 620 35.61 15.19 -36.50
N THR A 621 36.80 15.76 -36.50
CA THR A 621 37.08 17.14 -36.93
C THR A 621 37.03 17.33 -38.46
N LEU A 622 36.48 16.38 -39.22
CA LEU A 622 36.58 16.31 -40.68
C LEU A 622 35.26 16.43 -41.47
N ILE A 623 34.13 16.74 -40.83
CA ILE A 623 32.88 17.00 -41.55
C ILE A 623 32.48 18.47 -41.33
N LYS A 624 32.97 19.35 -42.20
CA LYS A 624 32.54 20.74 -42.27
C LYS A 624 31.15 20.81 -42.91
N ASP A 625 30.30 21.62 -42.31
CA ASP A 625 28.96 22.02 -42.76
C ASP A 625 28.84 22.16 -44.28
N ASP A 626 28.18 21.20 -44.93
CA ASP A 626 27.41 21.45 -46.13
C ASP A 626 26.22 20.47 -46.21
N THR A 627 25.05 20.89 -45.71
CA THR A 627 23.82 20.09 -45.75
C THR A 627 23.35 19.85 -47.20
N ARG A 628 23.75 18.73 -47.82
CA ARG A 628 23.16 18.25 -49.07
C ARG A 628 21.73 17.75 -48.83
N GLN A 629 20.75 18.43 -49.42
CA GLN A 629 19.32 18.11 -49.37
C GLN A 629 18.98 16.95 -50.33
N ILE A 630 18.43 15.83 -49.83
CA ILE A 630 17.80 14.79 -50.67
C ILE A 630 16.34 15.17 -50.93
N ARG A 631 15.89 15.04 -52.19
CA ARG A 631 14.48 15.15 -52.59
C ARG A 631 13.95 13.76 -52.93
N PHE A 632 12.87 13.34 -52.29
CA PHE A 632 12.06 12.21 -52.72
C PHE A 632 10.84 12.73 -53.50
N ASP A 633 10.47 12.06 -54.60
CA ASP A 633 9.17 12.29 -55.27
C ASP A 633 8.13 11.34 -54.68
N GLU A 634 6.93 11.86 -54.40
CA GLU A 634 5.88 11.13 -53.68
C GLU A 634 5.29 9.97 -54.49
N GLY A 635 5.49 8.76 -53.98
CA GLY A 635 4.66 7.59 -54.26
C GLY A 635 4.64 6.68 -53.04
N HIS A 636 3.61 6.81 -52.19
CA HIS A 636 3.24 5.87 -51.12
C HIS A 636 4.03 5.84 -49.79
N LEU A 637 3.93 6.91 -48.99
CA LEU A 637 4.12 6.83 -47.54
C LEU A 637 2.77 6.63 -46.81
N ARG A 638 2.40 5.38 -46.54
CA ARG A 638 1.42 5.01 -45.50
C ARG A 638 1.98 3.86 -44.66
N LEU A 639 2.58 4.20 -43.52
CA LEU A 639 2.81 3.24 -42.44
C LEU A 639 1.46 2.99 -41.74
N SER A 640 0.85 1.84 -42.00
CA SER A 640 -0.32 1.39 -41.25
C SER A 640 0.11 0.81 -39.90
N ALA A 641 -0.49 1.33 -38.83
CA ALA A 641 -0.43 0.70 -37.52
C ALA A 641 -1.07 -0.70 -37.61
N ARG A 642 -0.26 -1.75 -37.54
CA ARG A 642 -0.76 -3.12 -37.41
C ARG A 642 -1.35 -3.30 -36.02
N LYS A 643 -2.68 -3.31 -35.92
CA LYS A 643 -3.37 -4.02 -34.84
C LYS A 643 -3.20 -5.52 -35.09
N HIS A 644 -2.53 -6.25 -34.20
CA HIS A 644 -2.57 -7.71 -34.19
C HIS A 644 -2.94 -8.23 -32.81
N GLY A 645 -3.77 -9.27 -32.83
CA GLY A 645 -4.63 -9.71 -31.74
C GLY A 645 -3.89 -10.31 -30.55
N ILE A 646 -4.48 -10.06 -29.38
CA ILE A 646 -4.13 -10.67 -28.11
C ILE A 646 -4.42 -12.18 -28.21
N GLN A 647 -3.38 -13.00 -28.38
CA GLN A 647 -3.48 -14.41 -28.01
C GLN A 647 -3.49 -14.47 -26.48
N ALA A 648 -4.59 -15.01 -25.93
CA ALA A 648 -4.79 -15.15 -24.50
C ALA A 648 -3.66 -15.99 -23.89
N THR A 649 -2.87 -15.38 -23.02
CA THR A 649 -1.97 -16.09 -22.11
C THR A 649 -2.83 -16.90 -21.14
N GLU A 650 -2.56 -18.20 -21.00
CA GLU A 650 -3.19 -19.01 -19.94
C GLU A 650 -2.91 -18.35 -18.58
N LYS A 651 -3.97 -17.80 -17.99
CA LYS A 651 -3.90 -17.10 -16.70
C LYS A 651 -3.56 -18.13 -15.61
N ALA A 652 -2.58 -17.80 -14.78
CA ALA A 652 -2.20 -18.65 -13.65
C ALA A 652 -3.40 -18.82 -12.68
N PHE A 653 -3.68 -20.08 -12.36
CA PHE A 653 -4.76 -20.52 -11.48
C PHE A 653 -4.15 -21.41 -10.39
N PHE A 654 -4.46 -21.11 -9.13
CA PHE A 654 -3.98 -21.89 -7.97
C PHE A 654 -5.15 -22.17 -7.03
N LYS A 655 -5.13 -23.31 -6.36
CA LYS A 655 -6.06 -23.58 -5.26
C LYS A 655 -5.53 -22.98 -3.97
N LEU A 656 -6.41 -22.63 -3.05
CA LEU A 656 -6.02 -22.18 -1.71
C LEU A 656 -5.14 -23.19 -0.99
N LYS A 657 -5.41 -24.49 -1.19
CA LYS A 657 -4.60 -25.59 -0.66
C LYS A 657 -3.14 -25.51 -1.10
N ASP A 658 -2.87 -25.19 -2.36
CA ASP A 658 -1.50 -25.04 -2.89
C ASP A 658 -0.73 -23.93 -2.14
N CYS A 659 -1.42 -22.84 -1.77
CA CYS A 659 -0.83 -21.75 -1.00
C CYS A 659 -0.55 -22.15 0.47
N ILE A 660 -1.41 -23.00 1.06
CA ILE A 660 -1.21 -23.53 2.42
C ILE A 660 -0.05 -24.53 2.45
N GLU A 661 0.04 -25.40 1.44
CA GLU A 661 1.18 -26.30 1.28
C GLU A 661 2.47 -25.49 1.16
N LEU A 662 2.49 -24.47 0.30
CA LEU A 662 3.66 -23.60 0.14
C LEU A 662 4.04 -22.91 1.46
N PHE A 663 3.08 -22.45 2.25
CA PHE A 663 3.30 -21.87 3.57
C PHE A 663 3.97 -22.84 4.56
N THR A 664 3.65 -24.13 4.48
CA THR A 664 4.21 -25.18 5.36
C THR A 664 5.49 -25.82 4.82
N THR A 665 5.93 -25.43 3.61
CA THR A 665 7.21 -25.89 3.08
C THR A 665 8.39 -25.30 3.84
N LYS A 666 9.49 -26.06 3.86
CA LYS A 666 10.75 -25.62 4.43
C LYS A 666 11.38 -24.55 3.53
N GLU A 667 11.66 -23.38 4.08
CA GLU A 667 12.33 -22.27 3.40
C GLU A 667 13.68 -21.94 4.06
N LYS A 668 14.55 -21.26 3.32
CA LYS A 668 15.80 -20.71 3.86
C LYS A 668 15.58 -19.23 4.18
N LEU A 669 15.94 -18.81 5.39
CA LEU A 669 15.84 -17.42 5.80
C LEU A 669 16.72 -16.52 4.92
N GLY A 670 16.21 -15.32 4.65
CA GLY A 670 16.90 -14.29 3.88
C GLY A 670 18.16 -13.76 4.58
N ALA A 671 19.01 -13.04 3.84
CA ALA A 671 20.18 -12.38 4.44
C ALA A 671 19.82 -11.27 5.42
N ASP A 672 18.66 -10.65 5.22
CA ASP A 672 18.16 -9.53 6.03
C ASP A 672 17.35 -9.96 7.27
N ASP A 673 17.04 -11.26 7.40
CA ASP A 673 16.32 -11.83 8.55
C ASP A 673 16.96 -13.14 9.08
N PRO A 674 18.25 -13.11 9.49
CA PRO A 674 18.94 -14.30 9.97
C PRO A 674 18.53 -14.66 11.41
N TRP A 675 18.54 -15.95 11.73
CA TRP A 675 18.24 -16.44 13.08
C TRP A 675 19.49 -16.52 13.95
N TYR A 676 19.41 -16.03 15.19
CA TYR A 676 20.50 -16.16 16.16
C TYR A 676 20.62 -17.59 16.68
N CYS A 677 21.69 -18.29 16.30
CA CYS A 677 21.96 -19.63 16.80
C CYS A 677 22.63 -19.57 18.19
N PRO A 678 22.02 -20.15 19.24
CA PRO A 678 22.60 -20.11 20.60
C PRO A 678 23.90 -20.94 20.71
N ASP A 679 24.07 -21.98 19.89
CA ASP A 679 25.25 -22.85 19.92
C ASP A 679 26.43 -22.22 19.16
N CYS A 680 26.17 -21.60 18.00
CA CYS A 680 27.18 -20.86 17.24
C CYS A 680 27.44 -19.44 17.78
N LYS A 681 26.53 -18.92 18.61
CA LYS A 681 26.52 -17.55 19.14
C LYS A 681 26.59 -16.46 18.05
N GLN A 682 26.01 -16.74 16.88
CA GLN A 682 26.01 -15.86 15.71
C GLN A 682 24.69 -15.98 14.94
N HIS A 683 24.31 -14.92 14.23
CA HIS A 683 23.20 -14.93 13.28
C HIS A 683 23.54 -15.80 12.06
N GLN A 684 22.63 -16.71 11.72
CA GLN A 684 22.77 -17.68 10.64
C GLN A 684 21.54 -17.66 9.74
N GLN A 685 21.74 -17.90 8.44
CA GLN A 685 20.63 -18.16 7.51
C GLN A 685 20.10 -19.57 7.71
N ALA A 686 19.40 -19.78 8.82
CA ALA A 686 18.75 -21.03 9.15
C ALA A 686 17.67 -21.39 8.12
N THR A 687 17.34 -22.67 8.05
CA THR A 687 16.11 -23.08 7.37
C THR A 687 14.97 -23.07 8.35
N LYS A 688 13.84 -22.47 7.99
CA LYS A 688 12.62 -22.38 8.78
C LYS A 688 11.53 -23.23 8.13
N LYS A 689 10.76 -23.94 8.95
CA LYS A 689 9.54 -24.65 8.53
C LYS A 689 8.45 -24.34 9.55
N LEU A 690 7.25 -24.04 9.06
CA LEU A 690 6.06 -23.81 9.88
C LEU A 690 5.10 -24.96 9.66
N ASP A 691 4.58 -25.55 10.74
CA ASP A 691 3.54 -26.58 10.70
C ASP A 691 2.34 -26.12 11.53
N LEU A 692 1.12 -26.35 11.04
CA LEU A 692 -0.10 -25.96 11.76
C LEU A 692 -0.37 -26.98 12.88
N TRP A 693 -0.43 -26.51 14.14
CA TRP A 693 -0.64 -27.38 15.31
C TRP A 693 -2.09 -27.33 15.83
N SER A 694 -2.66 -26.14 15.93
CA SER A 694 -4.08 -25.93 16.24
C SER A 694 -4.60 -24.71 15.48
N LEU A 695 -5.87 -24.75 15.09
CA LEU A 695 -6.52 -23.68 14.33
C LEU A 695 -7.65 -23.02 15.14
N PRO A 696 -7.85 -21.70 14.96
CA PRO A 696 -8.86 -20.94 15.69
C PRO A 696 -10.29 -21.22 15.21
N PRO A 697 -11.31 -20.89 16.02
CA PRO A 697 -12.72 -20.87 15.57
C PRO A 697 -12.95 -20.00 14.33
N VAL A 698 -12.31 -18.84 14.24
CA VAL A 698 -12.33 -17.98 13.06
C VAL A 698 -10.92 -17.85 12.50
N LEU A 699 -10.71 -18.43 11.32
CA LEU A 699 -9.44 -18.40 10.61
C LEU A 699 -9.42 -17.25 9.62
N VAL A 700 -8.51 -16.31 9.83
CA VAL A 700 -8.22 -15.21 8.89
C VAL A 700 -7.07 -15.63 7.99
N VAL A 701 -7.29 -15.62 6.67
CA VAL A 701 -6.31 -16.01 5.65
C VAL A 701 -6.05 -14.84 4.73
N HIS A 702 -4.86 -14.26 4.86
CA HIS A 702 -4.36 -13.22 3.97
C HIS A 702 -3.56 -13.83 2.82
N LEU A 703 -3.89 -13.44 1.59
CA LEU A 703 -3.17 -13.83 0.38
C LEU A 703 -2.08 -12.78 0.10
N LYS A 704 -0.80 -13.14 0.21
CA LYS A 704 0.35 -12.23 0.05
C LYS A 704 0.54 -11.80 -1.41
N ARG A 705 -0.37 -10.96 -1.91
CA ARG A 705 -0.39 -10.51 -3.31
C ARG A 705 0.64 -9.42 -3.59
N PHE A 706 0.99 -8.60 -2.61
CA PHE A 706 1.95 -7.52 -2.79
C PHE A 706 3.38 -7.99 -2.53
N SER A 707 4.27 -7.68 -3.46
CA SER A 707 5.71 -7.85 -3.32
C SER A 707 6.40 -6.50 -3.48
N TYR A 708 7.17 -6.12 -2.47
CA TYR A 708 7.96 -4.90 -2.46
C TYR A 708 9.40 -5.23 -2.84
N SER A 709 9.87 -4.71 -3.97
CA SER A 709 11.29 -4.62 -4.30
C SER A 709 11.71 -3.16 -4.33
N ARG A 710 13.02 -2.89 -4.20
CA ARG A 710 13.57 -1.50 -4.21
C ARG A 710 13.17 -0.69 -5.44
N TYR A 711 12.82 -1.34 -6.55
CA TYR A 711 12.56 -0.70 -7.85
C TYR A 711 11.15 -0.98 -8.41
N MET A 712 10.42 -1.94 -7.84
CA MET A 712 9.11 -2.37 -8.32
C MET A 712 8.21 -2.77 -7.16
N ARG A 713 6.97 -2.29 -7.18
CA ARG A 713 5.87 -2.78 -6.34
C ARG A 713 4.93 -3.57 -7.25
N ASP A 714 4.96 -4.89 -7.15
CA ASP A 714 4.16 -5.78 -8.00
C ASP A 714 2.98 -6.34 -7.21
N LYS A 715 1.84 -6.54 -7.88
CA LYS A 715 0.65 -7.18 -7.32
C LYS A 715 0.36 -8.45 -8.11
N LEU A 716 0.38 -9.59 -7.41
CA LEU A 716 0.01 -10.88 -7.99
C LEU A 716 -1.51 -10.94 -8.22
N ASP A 717 -1.92 -10.74 -9.48
CA ASP A 717 -3.30 -10.83 -9.93
C ASP A 717 -3.73 -12.26 -10.33
N SER A 718 -3.08 -13.29 -9.76
CA SER A 718 -3.44 -14.69 -10.01
C SER A 718 -4.78 -15.03 -9.36
N LEU A 719 -5.62 -15.81 -10.04
CA LEU A 719 -6.86 -16.30 -9.43
C LEU A 719 -6.48 -17.38 -8.40
N VAL A 720 -6.90 -17.17 -7.16
CA VAL A 720 -6.80 -18.17 -6.10
C VAL A 720 -8.20 -18.71 -5.90
N ASP A 721 -8.40 -19.99 -6.18
CA ASP A 721 -9.65 -20.70 -5.99
C ASP A 721 -9.77 -21.13 -4.53
N PHE A 722 -10.67 -20.48 -3.80
CA PHE A 722 -10.93 -20.73 -2.40
C PHE A 722 -12.38 -21.18 -2.19
N PRO A 723 -12.62 -22.28 -1.44
CA PRO A 723 -13.96 -22.83 -1.28
C PRO A 723 -14.82 -21.96 -0.36
N LEU A 724 -16.10 -21.79 -0.69
CA LEU A 724 -17.05 -21.05 0.13
C LEU A 724 -17.55 -21.86 1.33
N LYS A 725 -17.53 -23.19 1.21
CA LYS A 725 -17.98 -24.14 2.23
C LYS A 725 -17.04 -25.33 2.27
N ASP A 726 -17.02 -26.02 3.40
CA ASP A 726 -16.34 -27.29 3.59
C ASP A 726 -14.83 -27.24 3.28
N LEU A 727 -14.17 -26.13 3.64
CA LEU A 727 -12.71 -26.05 3.63
C LEU A 727 -12.17 -26.96 4.75
N ASP A 728 -11.77 -28.17 4.37
CA ASP A 728 -11.13 -29.10 5.30
C ASP A 728 -9.65 -28.73 5.48
N MET A 729 -9.31 -28.27 6.68
CA MET A 729 -7.95 -27.94 7.10
C MET A 729 -7.29 -29.07 7.90
N SER A 730 -8.02 -30.16 8.18
CA SER A 730 -7.56 -31.25 9.04
C SER A 730 -6.31 -31.94 8.48
N GLU A 731 -6.17 -31.99 7.15
CA GLU A 731 -5.01 -32.59 6.47
C GLU A 731 -3.70 -31.82 6.68
N PHE A 732 -3.78 -30.52 7.00
CA PHE A 732 -2.61 -29.67 7.23
C PHE A 732 -2.19 -29.62 8.71
N LEU A 733 -2.98 -30.22 9.61
CA LEU A 733 -2.70 -30.26 11.04
C LEU A 733 -1.79 -31.42 11.40
N ILE A 734 -0.65 -31.10 12.03
CA ILE A 734 0.30 -32.13 12.48
C ILE A 734 -0.09 -32.75 13.84
N ASN A 735 -1.04 -32.16 14.56
CA ASN A 735 -1.52 -32.67 15.84
C ASN A 735 -2.56 -33.79 15.62
N PRO A 736 -2.27 -35.05 15.99
CA PRO A 736 -3.17 -36.17 15.75
C PRO A 736 -4.48 -36.11 16.55
N ASN A 737 -4.55 -35.25 17.58
CA ASN A 737 -5.73 -35.11 18.44
C ASN A 737 -6.55 -33.84 18.15
N ALA A 738 -6.24 -33.09 17.08
CA ALA A 738 -6.92 -31.82 16.80
C ALA A 738 -8.40 -31.98 16.41
N GLY A 739 -8.81 -33.18 15.99
CA GLY A 739 -10.17 -33.43 15.49
C GLY A 739 -10.39 -32.86 14.09
N SER A 740 -11.65 -32.88 13.64
CA SER A 740 -12.06 -32.36 12.32
C SER A 740 -12.10 -30.83 12.35
N CYS A 741 -11.38 -30.19 11.44
CA CYS A 741 -11.32 -28.73 11.30
C CYS A 741 -11.85 -28.32 9.92
N VAL A 742 -13.17 -28.25 9.80
CA VAL A 742 -13.88 -27.87 8.57
C VAL A 742 -14.44 -26.46 8.70
N TYR A 743 -14.21 -25.62 7.70
CA TYR A 743 -14.55 -24.20 7.72
C TYR A 743 -15.46 -23.78 6.57
N ASP A 744 -16.33 -22.81 6.85
CA ASP A 744 -17.13 -22.10 5.86
C ASP A 744 -16.69 -20.63 5.78
N LEU A 745 -16.68 -20.07 4.57
CA LEU A 745 -16.33 -18.68 4.32
C LEU A 745 -17.47 -17.77 4.81
N ILE A 746 -17.11 -16.71 5.55
CA ILE A 746 -18.06 -15.74 6.12
C ILE A 746 -17.84 -14.31 5.60
N ALA A 747 -16.61 -13.94 5.24
CA ALA A 747 -16.31 -12.64 4.65
C ALA A 747 -15.05 -12.67 3.78
N VAL A 748 -14.95 -11.71 2.86
CA VAL A 748 -13.81 -11.49 1.96
C VAL A 748 -13.55 -10.00 1.87
N SER A 749 -12.35 -9.55 2.22
CA SER A 749 -11.82 -8.24 1.84
C SER A 749 -11.26 -8.35 0.42
N ASN A 750 -11.77 -7.51 -0.49
CA ASN A 750 -11.34 -7.44 -1.87
C ASN A 750 -10.46 -6.21 -2.10
N HIS A 751 -9.46 -6.34 -2.96
CA HIS A 751 -8.62 -5.23 -3.40
C HIS A 751 -8.57 -5.15 -4.93
N TYR A 752 -9.00 -4.02 -5.49
CA TYR A 752 -8.94 -3.68 -6.92
C TYR A 752 -7.86 -2.63 -7.19
N GLY A 753 -7.29 -2.63 -8.40
CA GLY A 753 -6.18 -1.75 -8.78
C GLY A 753 -4.81 -2.24 -8.31
N GLY A 754 -3.76 -1.61 -8.85
CA GLY A 754 -2.35 -1.78 -8.47
C GLY A 754 -1.82 -0.56 -7.71
N MET A 755 -0.60 -0.66 -7.15
CA MET A 755 -0.03 0.33 -6.22
C MET A 755 0.30 1.71 -6.83
N GLY A 756 0.06 1.93 -8.14
CA GLY A 756 0.24 3.20 -8.84
C GLY A 756 -1.04 3.73 -9.50
N GLU A 757 -2.17 3.05 -9.29
CA GLU A 757 -3.51 3.45 -9.76
C GLU A 757 -4.42 3.72 -8.55
N ALA A 758 -5.62 4.25 -8.76
CA ALA A 758 -6.61 4.37 -7.69
C ALA A 758 -7.01 2.97 -7.18
N THR A 759 -6.64 2.62 -5.95
CA THR A 759 -7.00 1.35 -5.31
C THR A 759 -8.37 1.45 -4.68
N VAL A 760 -9.21 0.44 -4.90
CA VAL A 760 -10.53 0.35 -4.29
C VAL A 760 -10.58 -0.93 -3.48
N ASN A 761 -10.97 -0.81 -2.21
CA ASN A 761 -11.20 -1.95 -1.34
C ASN A 761 -12.69 -2.09 -1.08
N THR A 762 -13.24 -3.28 -1.27
CA THR A 762 -14.63 -3.60 -0.94
C THR A 762 -14.67 -4.83 -0.03
N ALA A 763 -15.84 -5.20 0.48
CA ALA A 763 -15.98 -6.45 1.22
C ALA A 763 -17.22 -7.22 0.76
N TYR A 764 -17.07 -8.54 0.60
CA TYR A 764 -18.22 -9.44 0.63
C TYR A 764 -18.37 -9.98 2.05
N ALA A 765 -19.58 -10.02 2.58
CA ALA A 765 -19.85 -10.69 3.84
C ALA A 765 -21.21 -11.37 3.85
N LYS A 766 -21.31 -12.48 4.57
CA LYS A 766 -22.54 -13.21 4.77
C LYS A 766 -23.24 -12.70 6.02
N ASN A 767 -24.44 -12.15 5.83
CA ASN A 767 -25.22 -11.63 6.95
C ASN A 767 -25.71 -12.80 7.83
N LYS A 768 -25.47 -12.72 9.14
CA LYS A 768 -25.80 -13.80 10.09
C LYS A 768 -27.30 -14.01 10.30
N ASP A 769 -28.13 -12.98 10.07
CA ASP A 769 -29.56 -13.02 10.40
C ASP A 769 -30.39 -13.66 9.27
N ASP A 770 -29.97 -13.53 8.00
CA ASP A 770 -30.66 -14.15 6.86
C ASP A 770 -29.81 -15.14 6.03
N GLY A 771 -28.52 -15.27 6.35
CA GLY A 771 -27.61 -16.20 5.71
C GLY A 771 -27.26 -15.87 4.26
N LYS A 772 -27.55 -14.65 3.78
CA LYS A 772 -27.25 -14.21 2.40
C LYS A 772 -25.97 -13.40 2.31
N TRP A 773 -25.39 -13.38 1.11
CA TRP A 773 -24.19 -12.61 0.80
C TRP A 773 -24.53 -11.19 0.36
N TYR A 774 -23.71 -10.25 0.80
CA TYR A 774 -23.81 -8.84 0.46
C TYR A 774 -22.44 -8.27 0.10
N ASN A 775 -22.42 -7.36 -0.87
CA ASN A 775 -21.27 -6.52 -1.22
C ASN A 775 -21.39 -5.18 -0.50
N TYR A 776 -20.32 -4.81 0.20
CA TYR A 776 -20.14 -3.55 0.90
C TYR A 776 -19.06 -2.75 0.18
N ASP A 777 -19.49 -1.71 -0.52
CA ASP A 777 -18.63 -0.77 -1.24
C ASP A 777 -18.82 0.62 -0.63
N ASP A 778 -18.00 0.92 0.38
CA ASP A 778 -18.15 2.08 1.25
C ASP A 778 -19.59 2.22 1.78
N SER A 779 -20.29 3.30 1.43
CA SER A 779 -21.66 3.57 1.90
C SER A 779 -22.72 2.72 1.18
N SER A 780 -22.36 2.03 0.11
CA SER A 780 -23.27 1.20 -0.67
C SER A 780 -23.29 -0.24 -0.18
N VAL A 781 -24.48 -0.78 0.02
CA VAL A 781 -24.70 -2.20 0.34
C VAL A 781 -25.63 -2.79 -0.72
N SER A 782 -25.20 -3.90 -1.33
CA SER A 782 -25.96 -4.58 -2.39
C SER A 782 -25.94 -6.09 -2.18
N SER A 783 -26.98 -6.79 -2.63
CA SER A 783 -27.00 -8.26 -2.58
C SER A 783 -25.95 -8.84 -3.52
N ALA A 784 -25.28 -9.91 -3.09
CA ALA A 784 -24.29 -10.63 -3.89
C ALA A 784 -24.66 -12.11 -4.00
N SER A 785 -24.27 -12.74 -5.10
CA SER A 785 -24.39 -14.18 -5.30
C SER A 785 -23.05 -14.89 -5.08
N GLU A 786 -23.09 -16.18 -4.72
CA GLU A 786 -21.90 -16.97 -4.38
C GLU A 786 -20.87 -17.04 -5.52
N ASP A 787 -21.33 -17.01 -6.78
CA ASP A 787 -20.49 -16.99 -7.98
C ASP A 787 -19.66 -15.71 -8.17
N GLN A 788 -20.00 -14.62 -7.45
CA GLN A 788 -19.27 -13.34 -7.52
C GLN A 788 -18.11 -13.26 -6.51
N ILE A 789 -18.06 -14.16 -5.53
CA ILE A 789 -17.17 -14.06 -4.37
C ILE A 789 -15.75 -14.48 -4.73
N VAL A 790 -15.60 -15.62 -5.41
CA VAL A 790 -14.29 -16.12 -5.85
C VAL A 790 -13.81 -15.30 -7.03
N SER A 791 -12.86 -14.40 -6.78
CA SER A 791 -12.28 -13.55 -7.81
C SER A 791 -10.81 -13.26 -7.55
N LYS A 792 -10.11 -12.71 -8.55
CA LYS A 792 -8.73 -12.21 -8.42
C LYS A 792 -8.58 -11.11 -7.37
N ALA A 793 -9.68 -10.41 -7.05
CA ALA A 793 -9.69 -9.32 -6.09
C ALA A 793 -9.64 -9.83 -4.64
N GLY A 794 -10.00 -11.08 -4.37
CA GLY A 794 -9.98 -11.66 -3.02
C GLY A 794 -8.59 -11.54 -2.41
N TYR A 795 -8.50 -10.85 -1.28
CA TYR A 795 -7.23 -10.44 -0.66
C TYR A 795 -7.09 -10.97 0.78
N VAL A 796 -8.13 -10.80 1.61
CA VAL A 796 -8.21 -11.40 2.95
C VAL A 796 -9.50 -12.19 3.06
N LEU A 797 -9.41 -13.47 3.44
CA LEU A 797 -10.53 -14.40 3.56
C LEU A 797 -10.80 -14.67 5.04
N PHE A 798 -12.06 -14.70 5.44
CA PHE A 798 -12.49 -14.99 6.80
C PHE A 798 -13.32 -16.27 6.81
N TYR A 799 -12.84 -17.27 7.52
CA TYR A 799 -13.43 -18.60 7.61
C TYR A 799 -13.89 -18.88 9.04
N GLN A 800 -15.08 -19.45 9.23
CA GLN A 800 -15.59 -19.90 10.53
C GLN A 800 -15.68 -21.42 10.58
N ARG A 801 -15.19 -22.01 11.67
CA ARG A 801 -15.19 -23.46 11.88
C ARG A 801 -16.59 -23.94 12.21
N GLN A 802 -17.05 -25.00 11.52
CA GLN A 802 -18.45 -25.45 11.57
C GLN A 802 -18.90 -25.91 12.98
N ASP A 803 -18.00 -26.46 13.79
CA ASP A 803 -18.24 -26.88 15.19
C ASP A 803 -18.27 -25.72 16.19
N THR A 804 -18.02 -24.49 15.74
CA THR A 804 -17.98 -23.27 16.58
C THR A 804 -19.07 -22.27 16.20
N VAL A 805 -20.05 -22.68 15.39
CA VAL A 805 -21.19 -21.82 15.02
C VAL A 805 -22.10 -21.62 16.23
N LYS A 806 -22.82 -20.49 16.29
CA LYS A 806 -23.76 -20.18 17.38
C LYS A 806 -24.73 -21.34 17.65
N GLY A 807 -24.90 -21.67 18.93
CA GLY A 807 -25.79 -22.76 19.37
C GLY A 807 -25.13 -24.14 19.43
N THR A 808 -23.81 -24.19 19.26
CA THR A 808 -22.99 -25.38 19.53
C THR A 808 -22.52 -25.47 20.98
N GLY A 809 -22.73 -24.41 21.77
CA GLY A 809 -22.24 -24.31 23.15
C GLY A 809 -20.71 -24.14 23.23
N TYR A 810 -20.03 -23.87 22.11
CA TYR A 810 -18.58 -23.72 22.06
C TYR A 810 -18.11 -22.46 22.79
N PHE A 811 -18.73 -21.32 22.47
CA PHE A 811 -18.45 -20.05 23.15
C PHE A 811 -19.19 -19.98 24.49
N ALA A 812 -18.60 -19.29 25.48
CA ALA A 812 -19.25 -19.08 26.78
C ALA A 812 -20.62 -18.39 26.62
N LEU A 813 -20.74 -17.48 25.65
CA LEU A 813 -21.97 -16.75 25.35
C LEU A 813 -23.13 -17.64 24.86
N ASP A 814 -22.82 -18.78 24.24
CA ASP A 814 -23.84 -19.73 23.78
C ASP A 814 -24.39 -20.54 24.96
N ARG A 815 -23.49 -20.95 25.88
CA ARG A 815 -23.86 -21.70 27.09
C ARG A 815 -24.72 -20.85 28.04
N GLU A 816 -24.37 -19.58 28.19
CA GLU A 816 -25.16 -18.63 29.00
C GLU A 816 -26.58 -18.43 28.43
N GLU A 817 -26.74 -18.36 27.10
CA GLU A 817 -28.06 -18.27 26.46
C GLU A 817 -28.90 -19.53 26.66
N GLU A 818 -28.30 -20.72 26.55
CA GLU A 818 -29.00 -21.98 26.82
C GLU A 818 -29.48 -22.05 28.28
N GLU A 819 -28.65 -21.64 29.23
CA GLU A 819 -28.99 -21.58 30.66
C GLU A 819 -30.09 -20.53 30.95
N GLU A 820 -30.02 -19.35 30.32
CA GLU A 820 -31.06 -18.31 30.44
C GLU A 820 -32.39 -18.75 29.80
N GLU A 821 -32.35 -19.35 28.62
CA GLU A 821 -33.53 -19.93 27.96
C GLU A 821 -34.15 -21.06 28.77
N GLU A 822 -33.33 -21.97 29.31
CA GLU A 822 -33.80 -23.06 30.15
C GLU A 822 -34.38 -22.52 31.47
N GLY A 823 -33.73 -21.53 32.08
CA GLY A 823 -34.27 -20.78 33.21
C GLY A 823 -35.62 -20.12 32.90
N ARG A 824 -35.79 -19.56 31.71
CA ARG A 824 -37.05 -18.96 31.24
C ARG A 824 -38.11 -20.03 30.98
N ARG A 825 -37.76 -21.18 30.38
CA ARG A 825 -38.66 -22.33 30.16
C ARG A 825 -39.13 -22.96 31.48
N VAL A 826 -38.24 -23.07 32.47
CA VAL A 826 -38.57 -23.55 33.83
C VAL A 826 -39.49 -22.56 34.56
N LYS A 827 -39.23 -21.24 34.46
CA LYS A 827 -40.12 -20.19 35.00
C LYS A 827 -41.51 -20.20 34.32
N THR A 828 -41.56 -20.48 33.02
CA THR A 828 -42.82 -20.56 32.25
C THR A 828 -43.61 -21.82 32.59
N ARG A 829 -42.93 -22.96 32.84
CA ARG A 829 -43.54 -24.19 33.37
C ARG A 829 -44.07 -24.02 34.79
N LYS A 830 -43.38 -23.29 35.67
CA LYS A 830 -43.87 -22.98 37.04
C LYS A 830 -45.07 -22.01 37.06
N ARG A 831 -45.24 -21.16 36.04
CA ARG A 831 -46.41 -20.26 35.89
C ARG A 831 -47.67 -20.96 35.35
N LYS A 832 -47.55 -22.12 34.70
CA LYS A 832 -48.69 -22.96 34.28
C LYS A 832 -49.02 -24.01 35.35
N LYS A 833 -49.45 -23.60 36.54
CA LYS A 833 -50.28 -24.47 37.42
C LYS A 833 -51.75 -24.35 36.96
N PRO A 834 -52.51 -25.45 36.83
CA PRO A 834 -53.89 -25.39 36.36
C PRO A 834 -54.81 -24.83 37.44
N THR A 835 -55.57 -23.80 37.10
CA THR A 835 -56.74 -23.35 37.88
C THR A 835 -57.87 -24.37 37.70
N MET A 836 -58.05 -25.24 38.70
CA MET A 836 -59.25 -26.08 38.81
C MET A 836 -60.46 -25.20 39.11
N LYS A 837 -61.44 -25.19 38.21
CA LYS A 837 -62.80 -24.68 38.47
C LYS A 837 -63.53 -25.63 39.41
N ILE A 838 -64.03 -25.09 40.52
CA ILE A 838 -64.94 -25.77 41.45
C ILE A 838 -66.33 -25.79 40.82
N ASN A 839 -66.95 -26.97 40.70
CA ASN A 839 -68.40 -27.11 40.59
C ASN A 839 -68.88 -28.12 41.63
N ARG A 840 -69.85 -27.68 42.44
CA ARG A 840 -70.47 -28.41 43.57
C ARG A 840 -71.23 -29.64 43.10
N SER A 841 -71.20 -30.74 43.87
CA SER A 841 -72.38 -31.55 44.20
C SER A 841 -72.04 -32.84 44.99
N ILE A 842 -72.58 -32.90 46.22
CA ILE A 842 -73.19 -34.09 46.87
C ILE A 842 -72.30 -35.10 47.64
N ARG A 843 -72.45 -34.97 48.98
CA ARG A 843 -72.75 -35.96 50.05
C ARG A 843 -71.70 -36.98 50.59
N THR A 844 -71.73 -36.95 51.93
CA THR A 844 -71.68 -38.05 52.94
C THR A 844 -70.34 -38.64 53.38
N SER A 845 -69.91 -38.17 54.57
CA SER A 845 -69.68 -38.96 55.80
C SER A 845 -68.41 -39.86 55.94
N PRO A 846 -67.91 -40.05 57.18
CA PRO A 846 -66.49 -40.29 57.52
C PRO A 846 -66.26 -41.71 58.12
N PRO A 847 -65.25 -41.95 58.98
CA PRO A 847 -63.77 -41.85 58.89
C PRO A 847 -63.12 -43.26 59.02
N GLN A 848 -61.78 -43.41 58.95
CA GLN A 848 -61.03 -44.27 59.90
C GLN A 848 -59.51 -44.30 59.65
N LEU A 849 -58.79 -44.22 60.78
CA LEU A 849 -57.37 -44.50 60.96
C LEU A 849 -56.99 -45.91 60.50
N LEU A 850 -55.73 -46.12 60.09
CA LEU A 850 -54.92 -47.25 60.54
C LEU A 850 -53.41 -47.01 60.34
N LYS A 851 -52.67 -47.54 61.33
CA LYS A 851 -51.24 -47.41 61.64
C LYS A 851 -50.35 -48.29 60.74
N GLY A 852 -49.05 -47.96 60.66
CA GLY A 852 -47.96 -48.91 60.38
C GLY A 852 -46.64 -48.20 60.04
N ARG A 853 -45.77 -47.90 61.02
CA ARG A 853 -44.61 -48.72 61.49
C ARG A 853 -43.43 -48.80 60.48
N TYR A 854 -42.41 -47.97 60.78
CA TYR A 854 -40.93 -48.17 60.72
C TYR A 854 -40.45 -49.60 61.12
N PRO A 855 -39.13 -50.00 61.09
CA PRO A 855 -37.86 -49.49 60.46
C PRO A 855 -36.92 -50.69 60.00
N PRO A 856 -35.56 -50.75 60.15
CA PRO A 856 -34.41 -49.87 59.79
C PRO A 856 -33.18 -50.56 59.11
N LEU A 857 -32.20 -49.72 58.70
CA LEU A 857 -30.71 -49.82 58.82
C LEU A 857 -29.91 -51.06 58.37
N LEU A 858 -28.79 -50.81 57.67
CA LEU A 858 -27.46 -51.29 58.09
C LEU A 858 -26.29 -50.48 57.46
N GLN A 859 -25.47 -49.91 58.33
CA GLN A 859 -24.09 -49.45 58.13
C GLN A 859 -23.11 -50.54 58.59
N ALA A 860 -21.86 -50.48 58.10
CA ALA A 860 -20.56 -50.85 58.73
C ALA A 860 -19.71 -51.73 57.79
N LYS A 861 -18.36 -51.77 57.77
CA LYS A 861 -17.22 -50.98 58.29
C LYS A 861 -15.95 -51.59 57.64
N VAL A 862 -14.99 -50.74 57.26
CA VAL A 862 -13.50 -50.83 57.36
C VAL A 862 -12.81 -52.18 57.68
N THR A 863 -11.79 -52.60 56.91
CA THR A 863 -10.36 -52.78 57.35
C THR A 863 -9.39 -53.35 56.28
N LYS A 864 -8.10 -53.00 56.49
CA LYS A 864 -6.83 -53.16 55.73
C LYS A 864 -6.28 -54.59 55.55
N LYS A 865 -5.41 -54.75 54.54
CA LYS A 865 -4.03 -55.35 54.48
C LYS A 865 -3.78 -55.82 53.03
N THR A 866 -2.61 -55.70 52.40
CA THR A 866 -1.21 -55.48 52.81
C THR A 866 -0.47 -54.84 51.64
#